data_AF-A0A1S7QCG3-F1
#
_entry.id   AF-A0A1S7QCG3-F1
#
_cell.length_a   1.000
_cell.length_b   1.000
_cell.length_c   1.000
_cell.angle_alpha   90.00
_cell.angle_beta   90.00
_cell.angle_gamma   90.00
#
_symmetry.space_group_name_H-M   'P 1'
#
loop_
_entity.id
_entity.type
_entity.pdbx_description
1 polymer ?
#
loop_
_entity_poly.entity_id
_entity_poly.type
_entity_poly.pdbx_seq_one_letter_code
_entity_poly.pdbx_strand_id
1 'polypeptide(L)'
;MNDQSSFSDFVQASRVLKVKSPLGEDQLLPERLAVDEGVSRLFEIHLTLRAKKEAVKPEELIGRLVDVSVEISQGDGDGGGVRRPFNGLVTELHEGPPITRGMRSYALTLRPQMWLLSRRSDCRIWMDKTAVEIVETLFSEHGIPAPDTSGIISPPPAQHYSVQFNETDLDYLTRRFEEDGLFYWFAHEDGSHKLHVADSASGWLGPSPAAQGEGTVRLAQGSSDRNHISDWARRFSYVSGQRAGADWNFETPGMVPGTMTPSLVQMPDATKRELYEYPARIKTVEEAERAQKLRTQSIEADHDRVFGSSTTRILEAGRRFTPYEVAHPEHAYEEHVIIRASHSIVDLSYETNSNEPEYRNHFEAIPARVPLTPHRATKRPRIEGTQVAIVAGPEGEEIHPDQYGRIKLWFPWDRKAKKDGTDTCWVRVSQAWGGGTWGAQVIPRIGMEVMVAFVDGDPDKPLVIGVVNNPANSVPYDLPANKTRMVLRSNSHKGDGFNEITFEDEAGKENQFFHAQKDQTTRVLNDRTKRIDRHEVASVGGNRAVEVSGNQKHEIGGSVNTVVGGTGPMAMMAMAGVQALSGQTAGLLSQAAQIAGGGGPGVAAFATTLASSALGFLGAGGMSSRDGVVSGPSPRADAGTALAGSGSGVGSDASGLFPLPGIMNTIIGAFQSTSVGVAKAEQVGVSKVTNIGQTEVRQVGKQQNLTIGKEQFVEIGTGQYTRVGEKITVNVGKLYNLVSEEKYHGEAKVWEIFGDDEIRLSTPGGYISLTKSGIKLFALKIDIEGNQINFKKGGPGESGSCLKSMSKNSTPFVRI
;
A
#
# COMPACT_ATOMS: atom_id res chain seq x y z
N MET A 1 -74.97 -9.03 66.59
CA MET A 1 -74.92 -9.18 65.12
C MET A 1 -73.47 -9.05 64.72
N ASN A 2 -72.85 -10.19 64.46
CA ASN A 2 -71.44 -10.35 64.10
C ASN A 2 -71.36 -10.52 62.58
N ASP A 3 -71.42 -9.42 61.83
CA ASP A 3 -71.04 -9.43 60.40
C ASP A 3 -69.68 -8.71 60.27
N GLN A 4 -68.62 -9.42 60.62
CA GLN A 4 -67.28 -9.09 60.12
C GLN A 4 -67.10 -9.86 58.82
N SER A 5 -66.97 -9.14 57.70
CA SER A 5 -66.69 -9.74 56.40
C SER A 5 -65.44 -10.63 56.46
N SER A 6 -65.59 -11.83 55.92
CA SER A 6 -64.52 -12.83 55.83
C SER A 6 -63.41 -12.35 54.88
N PHE A 7 -62.17 -12.79 55.09
CA PHE A 7 -61.04 -12.53 54.18
C PHE A 7 -61.33 -12.91 52.71
N SER A 8 -62.25 -13.86 52.49
CA SER A 8 -62.73 -14.27 51.17
C SER A 8 -63.51 -13.19 50.41
N ASP A 9 -63.99 -12.14 51.09
CA ASP A 9 -65.02 -11.24 50.56
C ASP A 9 -64.43 -9.95 49.94
N PHE A 10 -63.12 -9.73 50.05
CA PHE A 10 -62.47 -8.59 49.41
C PHE A 10 -62.30 -8.82 47.91
N VAL A 11 -63.15 -8.17 47.13
CA VAL A 11 -63.11 -8.14 45.66
C VAL A 11 -62.80 -6.72 45.15
N GLN A 12 -62.13 -6.63 44.00
CA GLN A 12 -61.73 -5.34 43.41
C GLN A 12 -62.82 -4.71 42.51
N ALA A 13 -63.92 -5.43 42.23
CA ALA A 13 -64.89 -5.09 41.16
C ALA A 13 -65.55 -3.71 41.30
N SER A 14 -65.77 -3.22 42.52
CA SER A 14 -66.43 -1.93 42.82
C SER A 14 -65.45 -0.85 43.32
N ARG A 15 -64.15 -1.00 43.04
CA ARG A 15 -63.09 -0.13 43.55
C ARG A 15 -62.51 0.77 42.46
N VAL A 16 -61.96 1.93 42.86
CA VAL A 16 -61.37 2.88 41.91
C VAL A 16 -60.04 2.36 41.36
N LEU A 17 -59.30 1.57 42.14
CA LEU A 17 -58.11 0.85 41.68
C LEU A 17 -58.39 -0.64 41.52
N LYS A 18 -57.94 -1.21 40.39
CA LYS A 18 -57.94 -2.66 40.15
C LYS A 18 -56.58 -3.08 39.60
N VAL A 19 -56.01 -4.15 40.16
CA VAL A 19 -54.77 -4.79 39.73
C VAL A 19 -55.08 -6.16 39.13
N LYS A 20 -54.46 -6.44 37.98
CA LYS A 20 -54.40 -7.76 37.36
C LYS A 20 -52.95 -8.21 37.31
N SER A 21 -52.67 -9.36 37.90
CA SER A 21 -51.31 -9.90 38.04
C SER A 21 -51.26 -11.41 37.79
N PRO A 22 -50.07 -11.99 37.58
CA PRO A 22 -49.89 -13.44 37.44
C PRO A 22 -50.36 -14.28 38.64
N LEU A 23 -50.54 -13.67 39.82
CA LEU A 23 -51.01 -14.36 41.03
C LEU A 23 -52.50 -14.72 40.98
N GLY A 24 -53.24 -14.18 40.01
CA GLY A 24 -54.69 -14.35 39.88
C GLY A 24 -55.47 -13.12 40.34
N GLU A 25 -56.78 -13.15 40.07
CA GLU A 25 -57.67 -12.06 40.47
C GLU A 25 -57.82 -11.97 42.00
N ASP A 26 -57.97 -10.74 42.49
CA ASP A 26 -58.21 -10.41 43.89
C ASP A 26 -57.17 -10.95 44.89
N GLN A 27 -55.98 -11.32 44.41
CA GLN A 27 -54.84 -11.70 45.27
C GLN A 27 -54.02 -10.49 45.72
N LEU A 28 -53.92 -9.47 44.87
CA LEU A 28 -53.27 -8.20 45.15
C LEU A 28 -54.33 -7.10 45.18
N LEU A 29 -54.44 -6.39 46.31
CA LEU A 29 -55.44 -5.37 46.56
C LEU A 29 -54.75 -3.99 46.58
N PRO A 30 -54.89 -3.17 45.53
CA PRO A 30 -54.20 -1.88 45.43
C PRO A 30 -54.75 -0.84 46.40
N GLU A 31 -53.88 -0.04 47.00
CA GLU A 31 -54.26 1.02 47.94
C GLU A 31 -53.80 2.40 47.49
N ARG A 32 -52.57 2.48 46.97
CA ARG A 32 -52.00 3.74 46.48
C ARG A 32 -51.30 3.49 45.17
N LEU A 33 -51.52 4.39 44.22
CA LEU A 33 -50.88 4.39 42.92
C LEU A 33 -50.30 5.78 42.68
N ALA A 34 -48.99 5.84 42.44
CA ALA A 34 -48.33 7.00 41.88
C ALA A 34 -47.78 6.64 40.50
N VAL A 35 -48.06 7.46 39.49
CA VAL A 35 -47.60 7.25 38.11
C VAL A 35 -46.91 8.51 37.63
N ASP A 36 -45.66 8.38 37.23
CA ASP A 36 -44.91 9.43 36.54
C ASP A 36 -44.70 9.00 35.09
N GLU A 37 -45.34 9.69 34.15
CA GLU A 37 -45.23 9.45 32.71
C GLU A 37 -44.85 10.73 31.96
N GLY A 38 -44.21 10.59 30.80
CA GLY A 38 -43.84 11.75 30.00
C GLY A 38 -43.19 11.40 28.68
N VAL A 39 -43.05 12.42 27.84
CA VAL A 39 -42.43 12.29 26.52
C VAL A 39 -40.90 12.31 26.65
N SER A 40 -40.26 11.43 25.88
CA SER A 40 -38.83 11.12 25.84
C SER A 40 -38.28 10.63 27.19
N ARG A 41 -39.10 9.85 27.93
CA ARG A 41 -38.78 9.29 29.25
C ARG A 41 -39.41 7.94 29.44
N LEU A 42 -38.80 7.13 30.30
CA LEU A 42 -39.42 5.92 30.80
C LEU A 42 -40.42 6.30 31.90
N PHE A 43 -41.64 5.77 31.84
CA PHE A 43 -42.58 5.94 32.94
C PHE A 43 -42.15 5.14 34.16
N GLU A 44 -42.56 5.58 35.34
CA GLU A 44 -42.38 4.85 36.59
C GLU A 44 -43.71 4.83 37.35
N ILE A 45 -44.10 3.65 37.81
CA ILE A 45 -45.34 3.43 38.54
C ILE A 45 -44.99 2.84 39.90
N HIS A 46 -45.33 3.55 40.97
CA HIS A 46 -45.23 3.04 42.33
C HIS A 46 -46.60 2.59 42.81
N LEU A 47 -46.72 1.31 43.09
CA LEU A 47 -47.96 0.68 43.52
C LEU A 47 -47.80 0.12 44.93
N THR A 48 -48.56 0.66 45.89
CA THR A 48 -48.71 0.07 47.23
C THR A 48 -49.96 -0.79 47.26
N LEU A 49 -49.83 -2.02 47.73
CA LEU A 49 -50.90 -3.00 47.73
C LEU A 49 -50.83 -3.95 48.94
N ARG A 50 -51.92 -4.67 49.18
CA ARG A 50 -51.97 -5.81 50.10
C ARG A 50 -51.97 -7.11 49.32
N ALA A 51 -51.21 -8.09 49.75
CA ALA A 51 -51.34 -9.46 49.28
C ALA A 51 -52.20 -10.28 50.25
N LYS A 52 -53.14 -11.06 49.69
CA LYS A 52 -53.89 -12.08 50.45
C LYS A 52 -53.02 -13.27 50.86
N LYS A 53 -51.95 -13.53 50.12
CA LYS A 53 -50.96 -14.55 50.40
C LYS A 53 -50.04 -14.09 51.54
N GLU A 54 -49.71 -15.01 52.45
CA GLU A 54 -48.84 -14.73 53.60
C GLU A 54 -47.44 -14.25 53.19
N ALA A 55 -46.92 -14.80 52.08
CA ALA A 55 -45.67 -14.41 51.46
C ALA A 55 -45.74 -14.59 49.93
N VAL A 56 -45.49 -13.51 49.18
CA VAL A 56 -45.32 -13.55 47.73
C VAL A 56 -43.84 -13.75 47.42
N LYS A 57 -43.50 -14.76 46.62
CA LYS A 57 -42.10 -14.99 46.25
C LYS A 57 -41.68 -13.97 45.18
N PRO A 58 -40.46 -13.41 45.21
CA PRO A 58 -40.02 -12.44 44.22
C PRO A 58 -40.16 -12.92 42.76
N GLU A 59 -39.86 -14.20 42.51
CA GLU A 59 -39.95 -14.86 41.19
C GLU A 59 -41.37 -14.94 40.60
N GLU A 60 -42.41 -14.74 41.42
CA GLU A 60 -43.81 -14.72 40.96
C GLU A 60 -44.20 -13.39 40.31
N LEU A 61 -43.48 -12.29 40.63
CA LEU A 61 -43.82 -10.93 40.18
C LEU A 61 -42.67 -10.21 39.47
N ILE A 62 -41.43 -10.29 39.95
CA ILE A 62 -40.28 -9.62 39.32
C ILE A 62 -40.10 -10.10 37.88
N GLY A 63 -39.99 -9.16 36.95
CA GLY A 63 -39.86 -9.44 35.51
C GLY A 63 -41.18 -9.87 34.84
N ARG A 64 -42.33 -9.78 35.53
CA ARG A 64 -43.65 -10.00 34.96
C ARG A 64 -44.36 -8.67 34.70
N LEU A 65 -45.24 -8.67 33.70
CA LEU A 65 -46.14 -7.54 33.46
C LEU A 65 -47.31 -7.57 34.45
N VAL A 66 -47.70 -6.40 34.93
CA VAL A 66 -48.85 -6.18 35.81
C VAL A 66 -49.65 -5.01 35.25
N ASP A 67 -50.98 -5.15 35.24
CA ASP A 67 -51.91 -4.08 34.88
C ASP A 67 -52.49 -3.46 36.16
N VAL A 68 -52.48 -2.13 36.23
CA VAL A 68 -53.23 -1.36 37.21
C VAL A 68 -54.22 -0.49 36.46
N SER A 69 -55.50 -0.48 36.83
CA SER A 69 -56.51 0.32 36.15
C SER A 69 -57.26 1.24 37.10
N VAL A 70 -57.45 2.48 36.64
CA VAL A 70 -58.19 3.52 37.36
C VAL A 70 -59.58 3.67 36.75
N GLU A 71 -60.60 3.68 37.58
CA GLU A 71 -61.98 3.93 37.15
C GLU A 71 -62.16 5.36 36.61
N ILE A 72 -62.73 5.49 35.40
CA ILE A 72 -63.09 6.77 34.77
C ILE A 72 -64.58 7.05 34.99
N SER A 73 -65.43 6.06 34.71
CA SER A 73 -66.87 6.08 34.95
C SER A 73 -67.37 4.71 35.39
N GLN A 74 -68.30 4.70 36.34
CA GLN A 74 -69.05 3.50 36.70
C GLN A 74 -70.05 3.18 35.59
N GLY A 75 -70.17 1.91 35.23
CA GLY A 75 -71.17 1.47 34.28
C GLY A 75 -72.55 1.41 34.95
N ASP A 76 -73.55 2.03 34.33
CA ASP A 76 -74.95 1.82 34.70
C ASP A 76 -75.48 0.59 33.93
N GLY A 77 -75.66 -0.56 34.60
CA GLY A 77 -76.24 -1.78 34.02
C GLY A 77 -75.26 -2.72 33.30
N ASP A 78 -75.73 -3.42 32.24
CA ASP A 78 -75.01 -4.47 31.47
C ASP A 78 -73.80 -3.97 30.66
N GLY A 79 -73.53 -2.66 30.65
CA GLY A 79 -72.33 -2.07 30.03
C GLY A 79 -71.21 -1.93 31.07
N GLY A 80 -70.12 -2.69 30.91
CA GLY A 80 -68.96 -2.61 31.80
C GLY A 80 -68.41 -1.18 31.93
N GLY A 81 -68.06 -0.76 33.14
CA GLY A 81 -67.50 0.57 33.42
C GLY A 81 -66.18 0.84 32.68
N VAL A 82 -65.91 2.11 32.37
CA VAL A 82 -64.68 2.50 31.64
C VAL A 82 -63.55 2.73 32.63
N ARG A 83 -62.41 2.08 32.35
CA ARG A 83 -61.19 2.19 33.15
C ARG A 83 -60.00 2.56 32.27
N ARG A 84 -59.07 3.33 32.81
CA ARG A 84 -57.79 3.63 32.17
C ARG A 84 -56.75 2.61 32.65
N PRO A 85 -56.13 1.83 31.75
CA PRO A 85 -55.08 0.88 32.11
C PRO A 85 -53.71 1.56 32.25
N PHE A 86 -52.90 1.02 33.14
CA PHE A 86 -51.47 1.28 33.31
C PHE A 86 -50.77 -0.08 33.39
N ASN A 87 -50.24 -0.53 32.26
CA ASN A 87 -49.43 -1.74 32.17
C ASN A 87 -47.95 -1.42 32.39
N GLY A 88 -47.23 -2.24 33.17
CA GLY A 88 -45.79 -2.11 33.34
C GLY A 88 -45.10 -3.40 33.80
N LEU A 89 -43.80 -3.46 33.58
CA LEU A 89 -42.92 -4.54 34.03
C LEU A 89 -42.52 -4.31 35.49
N VAL A 90 -42.77 -5.27 36.37
CA VAL A 90 -42.33 -5.18 37.77
C VAL A 90 -40.81 -5.30 37.84
N THR A 91 -40.15 -4.22 38.26
CA THR A 91 -38.68 -4.13 38.37
C THR A 91 -38.18 -4.19 39.80
N GLU A 92 -39.01 -3.78 40.76
CA GLU A 92 -38.71 -3.85 42.19
C GLU A 92 -39.94 -4.33 42.96
N LEU A 93 -39.69 -5.07 44.03
CA LEU A 93 -40.68 -5.58 44.97
C LEU A 93 -40.13 -5.38 46.38
N HIS A 94 -40.83 -4.57 47.17
CA HIS A 94 -40.52 -4.33 48.56
C HIS A 94 -41.54 -5.07 49.42
N GLU A 95 -41.06 -6.03 50.19
CA GLU A 95 -41.89 -6.76 51.15
C GLU A 95 -42.06 -5.92 52.42
N GLY A 96 -43.30 -5.61 52.75
CA GLY A 96 -43.68 -4.93 53.98
C GLY A 96 -44.06 -5.90 55.11
N PRO A 97 -44.41 -5.34 56.28
CA PRO A 97 -44.83 -6.14 57.42
C PRO A 97 -46.17 -6.85 57.16
N PRO A 98 -46.45 -7.95 57.89
CA PRO A 98 -47.80 -8.45 58.04
C PRO A 98 -48.74 -7.36 58.56
N ILE A 99 -49.97 -7.34 58.05
CA ILE A 99 -51.01 -6.36 58.41
C ILE A 99 -52.27 -7.09 58.87
N THR A 100 -53.25 -6.34 59.37
CA THR A 100 -54.51 -6.90 59.90
C THR A 100 -55.17 -7.85 58.90
N ARG A 101 -55.88 -8.87 59.42
CA ARG A 101 -56.66 -9.86 58.63
C ARG A 101 -55.80 -10.82 57.79
N GLY A 102 -54.59 -11.15 58.25
CA GLY A 102 -53.74 -12.19 57.64
C GLY A 102 -53.11 -11.81 56.30
N MET A 103 -53.22 -10.54 55.90
CA MET A 103 -52.61 -10.00 54.69
C MET A 103 -51.21 -9.46 54.98
N ARG A 104 -50.47 -9.14 53.91
CA ARG A 104 -49.15 -8.50 54.00
C ARG A 104 -49.06 -7.30 53.06
N SER A 105 -48.38 -6.24 53.51
CA SER A 105 -48.14 -5.05 52.68
C SER A 105 -47.00 -5.30 51.68
N TYR A 106 -47.15 -4.81 50.46
CA TYR A 106 -46.12 -4.80 49.42
C TYR A 106 -46.09 -3.45 48.70
N ALA A 107 -44.91 -3.06 48.21
CA ALA A 107 -44.76 -1.99 47.25
C ALA A 107 -44.04 -2.49 46.00
N LEU A 108 -44.59 -2.20 44.82
CA LEU A 108 -44.04 -2.57 43.52
C LEU A 108 -43.62 -1.31 42.76
N THR A 109 -42.48 -1.39 42.06
CA THR A 109 -42.07 -0.38 41.08
C THR A 109 -42.18 -0.99 39.68
N LEU A 110 -43.09 -0.47 38.86
CA LEU A 110 -43.29 -0.90 37.48
C LEU A 110 -42.70 0.12 36.52
N ARG A 111 -42.02 -0.36 35.48
CA ARG A 111 -41.37 0.45 34.44
C ARG A 111 -41.71 -0.11 33.05
N PRO A 112 -41.52 0.63 31.95
CA PRO A 112 -41.72 0.08 30.61
C PRO A 112 -40.75 -1.07 30.35
N GLN A 113 -41.13 -2.00 29.47
CA GLN A 113 -40.22 -3.06 29.01
C GLN A 113 -38.95 -2.50 28.37
N MET A 114 -39.02 -1.30 27.76
CA MET A 114 -37.86 -0.56 27.24
C MET A 114 -36.77 -0.34 28.31
N TRP A 115 -37.12 -0.34 29.61
CA TRP A 115 -36.13 -0.27 30.69
C TRP A 115 -35.14 -1.45 30.68
N LEU A 116 -35.52 -2.62 30.16
CA LEU A 116 -34.63 -3.79 30.05
C LEU A 116 -33.38 -3.51 29.19
N LEU A 117 -33.46 -2.55 28.27
CA LEU A 117 -32.32 -2.09 27.47
C LEU A 117 -31.22 -1.46 28.33
N SER A 118 -31.54 -0.97 29.55
CA SER A 118 -30.55 -0.51 30.53
C SER A 118 -29.80 -1.66 31.22
N ARG A 119 -30.27 -2.90 31.07
CA ARG A 119 -29.70 -4.11 31.69
C ARG A 119 -28.79 -4.90 30.75
N ARG A 120 -28.55 -4.38 29.55
CA ARG A 120 -27.57 -4.91 28.60
C ARG A 120 -26.72 -3.77 28.04
N SER A 121 -25.41 -4.00 27.98
CA SER A 121 -24.45 -3.12 27.31
C SER A 121 -23.66 -3.90 26.28
N ASP A 122 -23.23 -3.25 25.22
CA ASP A 122 -22.48 -3.88 24.14
C ASP A 122 -21.41 -2.95 23.53
N CYS A 123 -20.48 -3.56 22.79
CA CYS A 123 -19.60 -2.88 21.87
C CYS A 123 -19.84 -3.46 20.46
N ARG A 124 -20.52 -2.70 19.60
CA ARG A 124 -20.92 -3.15 18.26
C ARG A 124 -21.02 -2.01 17.26
N ILE A 125 -20.76 -2.32 16.00
CA ILE A 125 -20.89 -1.39 14.88
C ILE A 125 -22.27 -1.57 14.24
N TRP A 126 -22.93 -0.46 13.95
CA TRP A 126 -24.17 -0.39 13.18
C TRP A 126 -23.88 0.29 11.84
N MET A 127 -23.93 -0.50 10.76
CA MET A 127 -23.72 -0.04 9.39
C MET A 127 -25.05 0.28 8.72
N ASP A 128 -25.12 1.45 8.08
CA ASP A 128 -26.23 1.86 7.22
C ASP A 128 -27.62 1.68 7.87
N LYS A 129 -27.76 2.05 9.15
CA LYS A 129 -29.02 1.91 9.92
C LYS A 129 -29.65 3.23 10.29
N THR A 130 -30.98 3.28 10.17
CA THR A 130 -31.82 4.35 10.71
C THR A 130 -32.10 4.15 12.21
N ALA A 131 -32.48 5.20 12.93
CA ALA A 131 -32.90 5.07 14.33
C ALA A 131 -34.15 4.17 14.50
N VAL A 132 -35.01 4.11 13.48
CA VAL A 132 -36.20 3.24 13.45
C VAL A 132 -35.81 1.75 13.40
N GLU A 133 -34.91 1.38 12.48
CA GLU A 133 -34.41 0.00 12.42
C GLU A 133 -33.64 -0.39 13.69
N ILE A 134 -32.94 0.56 14.32
CA ILE A 134 -32.22 0.33 15.57
C ILE A 134 -33.21 -0.03 16.69
N VAL A 135 -34.28 0.73 16.88
CA VAL A 135 -35.28 0.42 17.92
C VAL A 135 -35.96 -0.93 17.66
N GLU A 136 -36.32 -1.22 16.42
CA GLU A 136 -36.92 -2.51 16.05
C GLU A 136 -35.98 -3.68 16.33
N THR A 137 -34.70 -3.54 15.95
CA THR A 137 -33.67 -4.56 16.18
C THR A 137 -33.47 -4.79 17.68
N LEU A 138 -33.28 -3.71 18.44
CA LEU A 138 -33.05 -3.79 19.88
C LEU A 138 -34.26 -4.37 20.62
N PHE A 139 -35.48 -3.95 20.26
CA PHE A 139 -36.70 -4.48 20.88
C PHE A 139 -36.87 -5.98 20.57
N SER A 140 -36.63 -6.39 19.32
CA SER A 140 -36.65 -7.80 18.93
C SER A 140 -35.61 -8.63 19.68
N GLU A 141 -34.37 -8.16 19.79
CA GLU A 141 -33.29 -8.83 20.53
C GLU A 141 -33.60 -8.99 22.04
N HIS A 142 -34.46 -8.15 22.61
CA HIS A 142 -34.90 -8.20 24.01
C HIS A 142 -36.29 -8.85 24.20
N GLY A 143 -36.97 -9.28 23.13
CA GLY A 143 -38.31 -9.86 23.19
C GLY A 143 -39.42 -8.88 23.59
N ILE A 144 -39.25 -7.60 23.23
CA ILE A 144 -40.18 -6.50 23.54
C ILE A 144 -41.11 -6.26 22.33
N PRO A 145 -42.39 -5.91 22.53
CA PRO A 145 -43.30 -5.58 21.42
C PRO A 145 -42.78 -4.42 20.56
N ALA A 146 -42.89 -4.55 19.24
CA ALA A 146 -42.41 -3.53 18.29
C ALA A 146 -43.03 -2.15 18.55
N PRO A 147 -42.26 -1.05 18.35
CA PRO A 147 -42.76 0.30 18.54
C PRO A 147 -43.82 0.66 17.48
N ASP A 148 -44.66 1.63 17.81
CA ASP A 148 -45.49 2.33 16.83
C ASP A 148 -44.74 3.55 16.29
N THR A 149 -44.36 3.47 15.03
CA THR A 149 -43.59 4.49 14.31
C THR A 149 -44.47 5.29 13.33
N SER A 150 -45.80 5.14 13.39
CA SER A 150 -46.75 5.86 12.53
C SER A 150 -46.71 7.39 12.69
N GLY A 151 -46.20 7.89 13.81
CA GLY A 151 -45.99 9.31 14.06
C GLY A 151 -44.76 9.91 13.37
N ILE A 152 -43.95 9.11 12.68
CA ILE A 152 -42.76 9.57 11.94
C ILE A 152 -43.18 9.92 10.51
N ILE A 153 -43.23 11.22 10.20
CA ILE A 153 -43.64 11.71 8.88
C ILE A 153 -42.43 11.85 7.94
N SER A 154 -41.28 12.27 8.46
CA SER A 154 -40.03 12.46 7.74
C SER A 154 -38.98 11.49 8.32
N PRO A 155 -38.91 10.25 7.81
CA PRO A 155 -37.99 9.25 8.36
C PRO A 155 -36.54 9.73 8.30
N PRO A 156 -35.74 9.47 9.35
CA PRO A 156 -34.34 9.87 9.36
C PRO A 156 -33.52 9.08 8.32
N PRO A 157 -32.49 9.70 7.70
CA PRO A 157 -31.55 8.99 6.85
C PRO A 157 -30.79 7.92 7.64
N ALA A 158 -30.39 6.86 6.94
CA ALA A 158 -29.54 5.83 7.50
C ALA A 158 -28.15 6.40 7.80
N GLN A 159 -27.62 6.12 9.00
CA GLN A 159 -26.24 6.46 9.32
C GLN A 159 -25.31 5.37 8.82
N HIS A 160 -24.35 5.76 7.96
CA HIS A 160 -23.41 4.82 7.35
C HIS A 160 -22.57 4.05 8.38
N TYR A 161 -22.12 4.74 9.44
CA TYR A 161 -21.27 4.17 10.48
C TYR A 161 -21.61 4.79 11.83
N SER A 162 -22.12 3.99 12.76
CA SER A 162 -22.42 4.38 14.14
C SER A 162 -22.01 3.25 15.08
N VAL A 163 -21.26 3.57 16.12
CA VAL A 163 -20.67 2.62 17.05
C VAL A 163 -21.36 2.75 18.40
N GLN A 164 -21.91 1.65 18.89
CA GLN A 164 -22.26 1.50 20.30
C GLN A 164 -20.99 1.06 21.04
N PHE A 165 -20.49 1.87 21.97
CA PHE A 165 -19.23 1.59 22.66
C PHE A 165 -19.35 1.81 24.17
N ASN A 166 -19.23 0.73 24.96
CA ASN A 166 -19.30 0.78 26.44
C ASN A 166 -20.53 1.55 26.97
N GLU A 167 -21.64 1.46 26.26
CA GLU A 167 -22.91 2.10 26.63
C GLU A 167 -24.03 1.05 26.63
N THR A 168 -25.08 1.30 27.42
CA THR A 168 -26.25 0.41 27.44
C THR A 168 -27.00 0.50 26.12
N ASP A 169 -27.80 -0.51 25.79
CA ASP A 169 -28.66 -0.42 24.60
C ASP A 169 -29.66 0.73 24.72
N LEU A 170 -30.07 1.07 25.95
CA LEU A 170 -30.97 2.19 26.21
C LEU A 170 -30.28 3.52 25.89
N ASP A 171 -29.05 3.72 26.36
CA ASP A 171 -28.28 4.94 26.10
C ASP A 171 -27.99 5.08 24.60
N TYR A 172 -27.61 3.99 23.93
CA TYR A 172 -27.42 4.00 22.48
C TYR A 172 -28.72 4.39 21.75
N LEU A 173 -29.84 3.76 22.10
CA LEU A 173 -31.12 4.05 21.45
C LEU A 173 -31.57 5.50 21.69
N THR A 174 -31.51 5.97 22.94
CA THR A 174 -31.95 7.31 23.30
C THR A 174 -31.08 8.39 22.65
N ARG A 175 -29.74 8.25 22.63
CA ARG A 175 -28.91 9.22 21.89
C ARG A 175 -29.17 9.20 20.38
N ARG A 176 -29.51 8.04 19.79
CA ARG A 176 -29.88 7.95 18.36
C ARG A 176 -31.20 8.66 18.10
N PHE A 177 -32.20 8.52 18.97
CA PHE A 177 -33.44 9.31 18.93
C PHE A 177 -33.16 10.81 19.08
N GLU A 178 -32.31 11.20 20.03
CA GLU A 178 -31.92 12.60 20.25
C GLU A 178 -31.19 13.23 19.05
N GLU A 179 -30.32 12.47 18.39
CA GLU A 179 -29.61 12.91 17.19
C GLU A 179 -30.53 13.12 16.00
N ASP A 180 -31.50 12.21 15.83
CA ASP A 180 -32.44 12.21 14.71
C ASP A 180 -33.72 13.00 14.97
N GLY A 181 -33.87 13.57 16.17
CA GLY A 181 -34.98 14.44 16.56
C GLY A 181 -36.28 13.69 16.89
N LEU A 182 -36.18 12.39 17.15
CA LEU A 182 -37.32 11.54 17.47
C LEU A 182 -37.66 11.62 18.95
N PHE A 183 -38.92 11.89 19.26
CA PHE A 183 -39.44 11.83 20.62
C PHE A 183 -40.42 10.66 20.76
N TYR A 184 -40.58 10.16 21.98
CA TYR A 184 -41.37 8.97 22.24
C TYR A 184 -42.19 9.07 23.52
N TRP A 185 -43.25 8.27 23.63
CA TRP A 185 -44.02 8.09 24.87
C TRP A 185 -44.66 6.71 24.86
N PHE A 186 -45.37 6.35 25.92
CA PHE A 186 -46.02 5.04 26.03
C PHE A 186 -47.53 5.21 26.02
N ALA A 187 -48.22 4.42 25.20
CA ALA A 187 -49.64 4.20 25.33
C ALA A 187 -49.89 2.87 26.04
N HIS A 188 -50.77 2.90 27.03
CA HIS A 188 -51.13 1.72 27.81
C HIS A 188 -52.43 1.12 27.29
N GLU A 189 -52.44 -0.20 27.19
CA GLU A 189 -53.60 -1.03 26.86
C GLU A 189 -53.69 -2.15 27.90
N ASP A 190 -54.81 -2.87 27.94
CA ASP A 190 -54.94 -4.00 28.85
C ASP A 190 -53.91 -5.09 28.48
N GLY A 191 -53.03 -5.43 29.42
CA GLY A 191 -52.02 -6.48 29.27
C GLY A 191 -50.75 -6.05 28.53
N SER A 192 -50.67 -4.83 27.99
CA SER A 192 -49.48 -4.36 27.27
C SER A 192 -49.34 -2.84 27.26
N HIS A 193 -48.14 -2.36 26.97
CA HIS A 193 -47.90 -0.95 26.65
C HIS A 193 -47.03 -0.87 25.40
N LYS A 194 -47.26 0.15 24.57
CA LYS A 194 -46.55 0.32 23.31
C LYS A 194 -45.79 1.64 23.30
N LEU A 195 -44.54 1.58 22.83
CA LEU A 195 -43.75 2.79 22.56
C LEU A 195 -44.30 3.46 21.30
N HIS A 196 -44.76 4.69 21.39
CA HIS A 196 -45.05 5.53 20.23
C HIS A 196 -43.86 6.44 19.95
N VAL A 197 -43.47 6.57 18.68
CA VAL A 197 -42.35 7.39 18.23
C VAL A 197 -42.83 8.36 17.17
N ALA A 198 -42.43 9.62 17.28
CA ALA A 198 -42.79 10.67 16.34
C ALA A 198 -41.64 11.67 16.12
N ASP A 199 -41.71 12.41 15.01
CA ASP A 199 -40.73 13.43 14.60
C ASP A 199 -41.35 14.84 14.49
N SER A 200 -42.68 14.95 14.60
CA SER A 200 -43.42 16.14 14.24
C SER A 200 -44.70 16.29 15.06
N ALA A 201 -45.24 17.51 15.11
CA ALA A 201 -46.46 17.83 15.85
C ALA A 201 -47.70 17.06 15.35
N SER A 202 -47.73 16.64 14.09
CA SER A 202 -48.80 15.78 13.55
C SER A 202 -48.80 14.36 14.14
N GLY A 203 -47.70 13.93 14.77
CA GLY A 203 -47.60 12.63 15.42
C GLY A 203 -48.29 12.55 16.79
N TRP A 204 -48.77 13.66 17.35
CA TRP A 204 -49.50 13.65 18.62
C TRP A 204 -50.83 12.92 18.52
N LEU A 205 -51.10 12.02 19.47
CA LEU A 205 -52.34 11.26 19.49
C LEU A 205 -53.53 12.12 19.93
N GLY A 206 -54.72 11.78 19.44
CA GLY A 206 -55.97 12.29 20.00
C GLY A 206 -56.29 11.65 21.37
N PRO A 207 -57.47 11.96 21.95
CA PRO A 207 -57.95 11.34 23.18
C PRO A 207 -57.97 9.81 23.10
N SER A 208 -57.73 9.14 24.23
CA SER A 208 -57.72 7.68 24.31
C SER A 208 -59.14 7.09 24.28
N PRO A 209 -59.29 5.77 24.05
CA PRO A 209 -60.54 5.08 24.32
C PRO A 209 -61.02 5.25 25.77
N ALA A 210 -60.11 5.34 26.74
CA ALA A 210 -60.44 5.59 28.15
C ALA A 210 -61.00 7.01 28.39
N ALA A 211 -60.62 7.97 27.54
CA ALA A 211 -61.22 9.30 27.51
C ALA A 211 -62.60 9.32 26.80
N GLN A 212 -63.09 8.19 26.26
CA GLN A 212 -64.34 8.11 25.50
C GLN A 212 -64.46 9.13 24.35
N GLY A 213 -63.33 9.53 23.77
CA GLY A 213 -63.28 10.57 22.73
C GLY A 213 -63.44 12.01 23.26
N GLU A 214 -63.51 12.22 24.57
CA GLU A 214 -63.54 13.55 25.18
C GLU A 214 -62.17 14.23 25.05
N GLY A 215 -62.07 15.18 24.13
CA GLY A 215 -60.87 15.99 23.91
C GLY A 215 -60.89 17.35 24.60
N THR A 216 -61.97 17.68 25.30
CA THR A 216 -62.13 18.98 25.97
C THR A 216 -62.15 18.80 27.49
N VAL A 217 -61.41 19.62 28.22
CA VAL A 217 -61.33 19.52 29.68
C VAL A 217 -61.73 20.84 30.31
N ARG A 218 -62.65 20.79 31.28
CA ARG A 218 -63.10 21.99 31.98
C ARG A 218 -61.97 22.58 32.81
N LEU A 219 -61.68 23.86 32.61
CA LEU A 219 -60.85 24.69 33.47
C LEU A 219 -61.75 25.47 34.43
N ALA A 220 -61.55 25.27 35.73
CA ALA A 220 -62.32 25.97 36.76
C ALA A 220 -61.52 26.05 38.07
N GLN A 221 -60.87 27.19 38.31
CA GLN A 221 -60.17 27.41 39.57
C GLN A 221 -61.15 27.51 40.73
N GLY A 222 -60.90 26.77 41.83
CA GLY A 222 -61.73 26.79 43.04
C GLY A 222 -63.06 26.03 42.94
N SER A 223 -63.30 25.24 41.87
CA SER A 223 -64.46 24.37 41.79
C SER A 223 -64.32 23.12 42.67
N SER A 224 -65.43 22.59 43.16
CA SER A 224 -65.52 21.27 43.79
C SER A 224 -66.02 20.19 42.82
N ASP A 225 -66.10 20.49 41.52
CA ASP A 225 -66.56 19.54 40.51
C ASP A 225 -65.67 18.30 40.46
N ARG A 226 -66.27 17.15 40.15
CA ARG A 226 -65.58 15.86 40.18
C ARG A 226 -64.36 15.79 39.25
N ASN A 227 -64.48 16.31 38.03
CA ASN A 227 -63.42 16.28 37.01
C ASN A 227 -63.22 17.70 36.44
N HIS A 228 -62.12 18.37 36.80
CA HIS A 228 -61.75 19.65 36.21
C HIS A 228 -60.24 19.93 36.38
N ILE A 229 -59.70 20.86 35.60
CA ILE A 229 -58.39 21.47 35.82
C ILE A 229 -58.58 22.58 36.86
N SER A 230 -57.90 22.44 37.99
CA SER A 230 -57.99 23.33 39.14
C SER A 230 -56.90 24.40 39.17
N ASP A 231 -55.81 24.19 38.44
CA ASP A 231 -54.72 25.16 38.25
C ASP A 231 -54.18 25.12 36.82
N TRP A 232 -53.83 26.28 36.28
CA TRP A 232 -53.34 26.45 34.92
C TRP A 232 -52.45 27.69 34.83
N ALA A 233 -51.16 27.48 34.58
CA ALA A 233 -50.15 28.53 34.50
C ALA A 233 -49.30 28.36 33.25
N ARG A 234 -49.28 29.38 32.40
CA ARG A 234 -48.37 29.44 31.24
C ARG A 234 -47.04 30.09 31.65
N ARG A 235 -45.94 29.53 31.17
CA ARG A 235 -44.58 30.02 31.37
C ARG A 235 -43.91 30.21 30.01
N PHE A 236 -43.42 31.43 29.80
CA PHE A 236 -42.55 31.77 28.68
C PHE A 236 -41.10 31.88 29.16
N SER A 237 -40.17 31.16 28.54
CA SER A 237 -38.74 31.17 28.89
C SER A 237 -37.90 31.87 27.82
N TYR A 238 -36.80 32.51 28.22
CA TYR A 238 -35.83 33.06 27.27
C TYR A 238 -35.00 31.92 26.66
N VAL A 239 -34.93 31.84 25.33
CA VAL A 239 -34.14 30.83 24.61
C VAL A 239 -33.16 31.47 23.64
N SER A 240 -32.16 30.71 23.20
CA SER A 240 -31.17 31.19 22.23
C SER A 240 -31.84 31.46 20.87
N GLY A 241 -31.46 32.54 20.18
CA GLY A 241 -32.14 32.93 18.94
C GLY A 241 -31.58 32.30 17.67
N GLN A 242 -30.45 31.61 17.75
CA GLN A 242 -29.91 30.83 16.62
C GLN A 242 -28.97 29.70 17.05
N ARG A 243 -28.96 28.63 16.26
CA ARG A 243 -28.02 27.51 16.35
C ARG A 243 -27.13 27.51 15.12
N ALA A 244 -25.85 27.26 15.32
CA ALA A 244 -24.92 27.08 14.22
C ALA A 244 -23.98 25.91 14.49
N GLY A 245 -23.46 25.32 13.43
CA GLY A 245 -22.47 24.26 13.56
C GLY A 245 -21.74 24.01 12.26
N ALA A 246 -20.53 23.49 12.40
CA ALA A 246 -19.68 23.11 11.29
C ALA A 246 -18.91 21.83 11.60
N ASP A 247 -18.39 21.18 10.57
CA ASP A 247 -17.50 20.02 10.71
C ASP A 247 -16.53 19.96 9.52
N TRP A 248 -15.50 19.13 9.63
CA TRP A 248 -14.54 18.92 8.54
C TRP A 248 -14.86 17.65 7.76
N ASN A 249 -14.97 17.76 6.44
CA ASN A 249 -15.06 16.63 5.53
C ASN A 249 -13.86 16.59 4.58
N PHE A 250 -13.06 15.52 4.67
CA PHE A 250 -11.85 15.38 3.86
C PHE A 250 -12.14 15.14 2.36
N GLU A 251 -13.35 14.70 2.00
CA GLU A 251 -13.75 14.49 0.60
C GLU A 251 -14.05 15.82 -0.11
N THR A 252 -14.31 16.90 0.66
CA THR A 252 -14.57 18.25 0.14
C THR A 252 -13.66 19.30 0.81
N PRO A 253 -12.32 19.19 0.72
CA PRO A 253 -11.40 19.95 1.58
C PRO A 253 -11.41 21.48 1.34
N GLY A 254 -11.96 21.95 0.22
CA GLY A 254 -12.09 23.38 -0.10
C GLY A 254 -13.33 24.05 0.52
N MET A 255 -14.20 23.28 1.17
CA MET A 255 -15.44 23.77 1.77
C MET A 255 -15.60 23.14 3.14
N VAL A 256 -15.91 23.94 4.16
CA VAL A 256 -16.27 23.45 5.49
C VAL A 256 -17.80 23.36 5.54
N PRO A 257 -18.40 22.15 5.56
CA PRO A 257 -19.84 22.00 5.74
C PRO A 257 -20.28 22.65 7.04
N GLY A 258 -21.25 23.55 6.95
CA GLY A 258 -21.80 24.24 8.10
C GLY A 258 -22.96 25.12 7.71
N THR A 259 -23.81 25.41 8.68
CA THR A 259 -24.95 26.31 8.50
C THR A 259 -25.34 26.95 9.83
N MET A 260 -26.22 27.93 9.74
CA MET A 260 -26.83 28.59 10.86
C MET A 260 -28.35 28.59 10.65
N THR A 261 -29.10 28.20 11.69
CA THR A 261 -30.55 28.19 11.69
C THR A 261 -31.07 29.14 12.76
N PRO A 262 -31.78 30.21 12.39
CA PRO A 262 -32.43 31.10 13.34
C PRO A 262 -33.66 30.43 13.96
N SER A 263 -33.98 30.78 15.20
CA SER A 263 -35.22 30.36 15.84
C SER A 263 -36.43 31.09 15.27
N LEU A 264 -37.54 30.37 15.15
CA LEU A 264 -38.87 30.90 14.86
C LEU A 264 -39.43 31.71 16.03
N VAL A 265 -38.99 31.45 17.26
CA VAL A 265 -39.41 32.21 18.44
C VAL A 265 -38.71 33.57 18.44
N GLN A 266 -39.47 34.63 18.22
CA GLN A 266 -38.95 36.00 18.18
C GLN A 266 -38.88 36.57 19.60
N MET A 267 -37.67 36.93 20.03
CA MET A 267 -37.43 37.66 21.28
C MET A 267 -36.45 38.81 21.06
N PRO A 268 -36.52 39.88 21.87
CA PRO A 268 -35.56 40.98 21.80
C PRO A 268 -34.12 40.47 21.92
N ASP A 269 -33.26 40.85 20.97
CA ASP A 269 -31.82 40.53 20.93
C ASP A 269 -31.45 39.03 20.95
N ALA A 270 -32.40 38.10 20.80
CA ALA A 270 -32.11 36.67 20.89
C ALA A 270 -31.19 36.16 19.77
N THR A 271 -31.28 36.72 18.56
CA THR A 271 -30.38 36.37 17.44
C THR A 271 -28.91 36.67 17.73
N LYS A 272 -28.61 37.63 18.63
CA LYS A 272 -27.23 37.90 19.10
C LYS A 272 -26.71 36.83 20.06
N ARG A 273 -27.58 35.94 20.56
CA ARG A 273 -27.25 34.85 21.50
C ARG A 273 -27.24 33.52 20.74
N GLU A 274 -26.20 33.35 19.94
CA GLU A 274 -25.93 32.13 19.18
C GLU A 274 -25.33 31.03 20.06
N LEU A 275 -25.71 29.79 19.77
CA LEU A 275 -25.00 28.61 20.26
C LEU A 275 -24.35 27.87 19.08
N TYR A 276 -23.02 27.91 19.04
CA TYR A 276 -22.17 27.26 18.02
C TYR A 276 -21.62 25.91 18.50
N GLU A 277 -21.48 24.92 17.61
CA GLU A 277 -20.90 23.60 17.89
C GLU A 277 -19.89 23.17 16.81
N TYR A 278 -18.73 22.66 17.26
CA TYR A 278 -17.74 21.98 16.43
C TYR A 278 -17.08 20.84 17.25
N PRO A 279 -16.96 19.61 16.73
CA PRO A 279 -17.57 19.13 15.48
C PRO A 279 -19.09 18.96 15.60
N ALA A 280 -19.84 19.40 14.60
CA ALA A 280 -21.31 19.24 14.56
C ALA A 280 -21.79 17.86 14.07
N ARG A 281 -20.86 16.97 13.69
CA ARG A 281 -21.10 15.58 13.21
C ARG A 281 -21.88 15.52 11.91
N ILE A 282 -21.42 16.31 10.94
CA ILE A 282 -22.03 16.49 9.63
C ILE A 282 -20.96 16.32 8.55
N LYS A 283 -21.36 15.83 7.38
CA LYS A 283 -20.48 15.64 6.22
C LYS A 283 -20.86 16.54 5.05
N THR A 284 -22.13 16.96 4.98
CA THR A 284 -22.68 17.79 3.91
C THR A 284 -23.45 18.98 4.47
N VAL A 285 -23.82 19.92 3.61
CA VAL A 285 -24.61 21.10 3.99
C VAL A 285 -26.05 20.70 4.36
N GLU A 286 -26.61 19.72 3.66
CA GLU A 286 -27.96 19.18 3.94
C GLU A 286 -28.03 18.54 5.33
N GLU A 287 -26.99 17.79 5.72
CA GLU A 287 -26.87 17.27 7.09
C GLU A 287 -26.74 18.40 8.12
N ALA A 288 -26.03 19.49 7.77
CA ALA A 288 -25.92 20.69 8.60
C ALA A 288 -27.29 21.33 8.85
N GLU A 289 -28.07 21.54 7.80
CA GLU A 289 -29.42 22.14 7.86
C GLU A 289 -30.35 21.30 8.73
N ARG A 290 -30.35 19.98 8.52
CA ARG A 290 -31.14 19.06 9.35
C ARG A 290 -30.71 19.13 10.82
N ALA A 291 -29.42 19.02 11.10
CA ALA A 291 -28.92 19.02 12.48
C ALA A 291 -29.21 20.34 13.21
N GLN A 292 -28.96 21.49 12.57
CA GLN A 292 -29.21 22.79 13.20
C GLN A 292 -30.72 23.09 13.35
N LYS A 293 -31.56 22.62 12.40
CA LYS A 293 -33.02 22.68 12.54
C LYS A 293 -33.50 21.91 13.77
N LEU A 294 -33.09 20.65 13.93
CA LEU A 294 -33.50 19.83 15.08
C LEU A 294 -33.04 20.45 16.42
N ARG A 295 -31.81 20.96 16.48
CA ARG A 295 -31.27 21.65 17.67
C ARG A 295 -31.94 22.99 17.96
N THR A 296 -32.51 23.63 16.95
CA THR A 296 -33.31 24.86 17.10
C THR A 296 -34.72 24.51 17.58
N GLN A 297 -35.34 23.47 17.03
CA GLN A 297 -36.65 22.99 17.50
C GLN A 297 -36.62 22.54 18.97
N SER A 298 -35.53 21.92 19.43
CA SER A 298 -35.43 21.48 20.83
C SER A 298 -35.44 22.66 21.81
N ILE A 299 -34.77 23.77 21.49
CA ILE A 299 -34.80 25.00 22.31
C ILE A 299 -36.14 25.73 22.19
N GLU A 300 -36.76 25.74 21.01
CA GLU A 300 -38.09 26.35 20.81
C GLU A 300 -39.16 25.68 21.66
N ALA A 301 -39.07 24.36 21.80
CA ALA A 301 -39.99 23.60 22.64
C ALA A 301 -39.92 23.98 24.14
N ASP A 302 -38.84 24.61 24.60
CA ASP A 302 -38.71 25.08 25.99
C ASP A 302 -39.34 26.45 26.23
N HIS A 303 -39.67 27.19 25.16
CA HIS A 303 -40.15 28.56 25.27
C HIS A 303 -41.52 28.62 25.95
N ASP A 304 -42.53 27.95 25.39
CA ASP A 304 -43.93 28.02 25.82
C ASP A 304 -44.35 26.72 26.50
N ARG A 305 -44.43 26.75 27.83
CA ARG A 305 -44.80 25.61 28.67
C ARG A 305 -46.05 25.95 29.48
N VAL A 306 -46.91 24.96 29.70
CA VAL A 306 -48.04 25.05 30.60
C VAL A 306 -47.86 24.10 31.77
N PHE A 307 -48.13 24.57 32.98
CA PHE A 307 -48.18 23.77 34.19
C PHE A 307 -49.60 23.78 34.72
N GLY A 308 -50.12 22.63 35.15
CA GLY A 308 -51.46 22.56 35.69
C GLY A 308 -51.66 21.45 36.70
N SER A 309 -52.74 21.58 37.46
CA SER A 309 -53.22 20.57 38.41
C SER A 309 -54.65 20.20 38.08
N SER A 310 -55.02 18.93 38.20
CA SER A 310 -56.36 18.46 37.84
C SER A 310 -56.82 17.25 38.65
N THR A 311 -58.14 17.08 38.73
CA THR A 311 -58.79 15.84 39.20
C THR A 311 -59.32 14.99 38.05
N THR A 312 -59.12 15.41 36.79
CA THR A 312 -59.58 14.66 35.63
C THR A 312 -58.69 13.44 35.36
N ARG A 313 -59.30 12.30 35.07
CA ARG A 313 -58.57 11.02 34.93
C ARG A 313 -58.15 10.70 33.49
N ILE A 314 -58.59 11.53 32.54
CA ILE A 314 -58.44 11.31 31.09
C ILE A 314 -57.20 11.98 30.47
N LEU A 315 -56.41 12.73 31.25
CA LEU A 315 -55.17 13.35 30.75
C LEU A 315 -54.04 12.32 30.72
N GLU A 316 -53.43 12.11 29.54
CA GLU A 316 -52.38 11.12 29.31
C GLU A 316 -51.21 11.74 28.53
N ALA A 317 -49.98 11.34 28.86
CA ALA A 317 -48.80 11.78 28.12
C ALA A 317 -48.89 11.45 26.60
N GLY A 318 -48.48 12.40 25.77
CA GLY A 318 -48.49 12.28 24.30
C GLY A 318 -49.88 12.45 23.65
N ARG A 319 -50.92 12.79 24.42
CA ARG A 319 -52.28 13.02 23.92
C ARG A 319 -52.71 14.48 23.99
N ARG A 320 -53.52 14.86 23.00
CA ARG A 320 -54.05 16.22 22.83
C ARG A 320 -55.32 16.45 23.64
N PHE A 321 -55.46 17.66 24.16
CA PHE A 321 -56.66 18.14 24.84
C PHE A 321 -56.81 19.67 24.69
N THR A 322 -58.04 20.15 24.83
CA THR A 322 -58.37 21.58 24.76
C THR A 322 -59.08 22.03 26.04
N PRO A 323 -58.51 22.95 26.82
CA PRO A 323 -59.20 23.54 27.96
C PRO A 323 -60.44 24.34 27.52
N TYR A 324 -61.47 24.38 28.36
CA TYR A 324 -62.59 25.30 28.17
C TYR A 324 -63.09 25.84 29.51
N GLU A 325 -63.64 27.04 29.50
CA GLU A 325 -64.24 27.66 30.68
C GLU A 325 -65.76 27.77 30.52
N VAL A 326 -66.49 27.50 31.60
CA VAL A 326 -67.95 27.72 31.65
C VAL A 326 -68.27 29.16 32.06
N ALA A 327 -67.44 29.77 32.91
CA ALA A 327 -67.63 31.14 33.40
C ALA A 327 -67.30 32.20 32.32
N HIS A 328 -66.37 31.88 31.42
CA HIS A 328 -65.96 32.72 30.30
C HIS A 328 -65.94 31.92 28.98
N PRO A 329 -67.11 31.55 28.40
CA PRO A 329 -67.19 30.77 27.18
C PRO A 329 -66.54 31.43 25.95
N GLU A 330 -66.35 32.75 26.00
CA GLU A 330 -65.63 33.54 24.99
C GLU A 330 -64.11 33.31 24.99
N HIS A 331 -63.54 32.76 26.07
CA HIS A 331 -62.13 32.42 26.13
C HIS A 331 -61.84 31.15 25.32
N ALA A 332 -61.27 31.33 24.13
CA ALA A 332 -60.79 30.24 23.30
C ALA A 332 -59.35 29.85 23.69
N TYR A 333 -59.19 28.63 24.21
CA TYR A 333 -57.87 28.04 24.46
C TYR A 333 -57.36 27.29 23.24
N GLU A 334 -56.06 27.37 22.97
CA GLU A 334 -55.43 26.53 21.95
C GLU A 334 -55.38 25.06 22.40
N GLU A 335 -55.32 24.13 21.43
CA GLU A 335 -55.11 22.71 21.72
C GLU A 335 -53.69 22.49 22.27
N HIS A 336 -53.58 21.70 23.34
CA HIS A 336 -52.32 21.37 24.00
C HIS A 336 -52.07 19.86 24.01
N VAL A 337 -50.83 19.45 24.20
CA VAL A 337 -50.44 18.06 24.42
C VAL A 337 -49.77 17.91 25.78
N ILE A 338 -50.16 16.89 26.54
CA ILE A 338 -49.51 16.56 27.81
C ILE A 338 -48.14 15.96 27.51
N ILE A 339 -47.08 16.55 28.06
CA ILE A 339 -45.70 16.07 27.88
C ILE A 339 -45.12 15.46 29.15
N ARG A 340 -45.72 15.75 30.32
CA ARG A 340 -45.47 15.07 31.59
C ARG A 340 -46.75 15.03 32.39
N ALA A 341 -46.97 13.93 33.10
CA ALA A 341 -48.02 13.83 34.09
C ALA A 341 -47.56 13.00 35.28
N SER A 342 -47.85 13.51 36.48
CA SER A 342 -47.67 12.83 37.75
C SER A 342 -49.05 12.61 38.37
N HIS A 343 -49.51 11.37 38.39
CA HIS A 343 -50.82 10.97 38.91
C HIS A 343 -50.66 10.40 40.32
N SER A 344 -51.55 10.78 41.24
CA SER A 344 -51.62 10.23 42.60
C SER A 344 -53.04 9.79 42.89
N ILE A 345 -53.18 8.52 43.27
CA ILE A 345 -54.46 7.87 43.56
C ILE A 345 -54.36 7.17 44.91
N VAL A 346 -55.35 7.40 45.77
CA VAL A 346 -55.47 6.78 47.09
C VAL A 346 -56.85 6.15 47.25
N ASP A 347 -56.88 4.84 47.46
CA ASP A 347 -58.08 4.03 47.70
C ASP A 347 -57.88 3.19 48.99
N LEU A 348 -58.29 3.74 50.14
CA LEU A 348 -58.19 3.09 51.46
C LEU A 348 -59.44 2.29 51.84
N SER A 349 -60.26 1.93 50.85
CA SER A 349 -61.56 1.32 51.07
C SER A 349 -61.50 -0.15 51.56
N TYR A 350 -60.30 -0.74 51.57
CA TYR A 350 -60.00 -2.02 52.23
C TYR A 350 -59.77 -1.89 53.75
N GLU A 351 -59.46 -0.69 54.24
CA GLU A 351 -59.23 -0.40 55.66
C GLU A 351 -60.44 0.24 56.34
N THR A 352 -61.14 1.12 55.62
CA THR A 352 -62.18 1.99 56.17
C THR A 352 -63.46 1.91 55.34
N ASN A 353 -64.62 1.96 56.01
CA ASN A 353 -65.93 1.92 55.34
C ASN A 353 -66.41 3.31 54.87
N SER A 354 -65.61 4.37 55.04
CA SER A 354 -66.08 5.76 54.96
C SER A 354 -65.19 6.69 54.14
N ASN A 355 -64.26 6.18 53.32
CA ASN A 355 -63.34 7.03 52.57
C ASN A 355 -63.71 7.13 51.09
N GLU A 356 -63.82 8.35 50.57
CA GLU A 356 -63.96 8.62 49.14
C GLU A 356 -62.58 8.48 48.48
N PRO A 357 -62.43 7.70 47.40
CA PRO A 357 -61.17 7.54 46.69
C PRO A 357 -60.71 8.88 46.10
N GLU A 358 -59.45 9.24 46.36
CA GLU A 358 -58.88 10.52 45.94
C GLU A 358 -58.02 10.33 44.69
N TYR A 359 -58.26 11.15 43.67
CA TYR A 359 -57.43 11.23 42.46
C TYR A 359 -56.98 12.67 42.24
N ARG A 360 -55.67 12.86 42.04
CA ARG A 360 -55.07 14.13 41.62
C ARG A 360 -53.99 13.88 40.58
N ASN A 361 -53.79 14.83 39.68
CA ASN A 361 -52.61 14.87 38.85
C ASN A 361 -52.02 16.29 38.78
N HIS A 362 -50.73 16.34 38.50
CA HIS A 362 -50.01 17.52 38.06
C HIS A 362 -49.47 17.23 36.66
N PHE A 363 -49.56 18.19 35.75
CA PHE A 363 -49.12 17.99 34.38
C PHE A 363 -48.32 19.17 33.85
N GLU A 364 -47.46 18.86 32.88
CA GLU A 364 -46.81 19.83 32.00
C GLU A 364 -47.33 19.60 30.58
N ALA A 365 -47.68 20.67 29.88
CA ALA A 365 -48.16 20.63 28.51
C ALA A 365 -47.45 21.67 27.62
N ILE A 366 -47.53 21.47 26.31
CA ILE A 366 -47.12 22.44 25.29
C ILE A 366 -48.25 22.63 24.27
N PRO A 367 -48.26 23.73 23.50
CA PRO A 367 -49.18 23.85 22.36
C PRO A 367 -49.02 22.68 21.40
N ALA A 368 -50.14 22.07 20.95
CA ALA A 368 -50.13 20.86 20.13
C ALA A 368 -49.46 21.05 18.75
N ARG A 369 -49.29 22.30 18.29
CA ARG A 369 -48.56 22.64 17.05
C ARG A 369 -47.03 22.49 17.16
N VAL A 370 -46.49 22.34 18.37
CA VAL A 370 -45.04 22.29 18.63
C VAL A 370 -44.59 20.83 18.72
N PRO A 371 -43.58 20.39 17.94
CA PRO A 371 -42.94 19.10 18.16
C PRO A 371 -42.06 19.16 19.42
N LEU A 372 -42.02 18.08 20.21
CA LEU A 372 -41.12 17.99 21.36
C LEU A 372 -39.78 17.37 20.95
N THR A 373 -39.10 17.98 19.97
CA THR A 373 -37.78 17.53 19.54
C THR A 373 -36.85 17.48 20.76
N PRO A 374 -36.28 16.31 21.08
CA PRO A 374 -35.52 16.15 22.32
C PRO A 374 -34.21 16.95 22.29
N HIS A 375 -33.78 17.41 23.46
CA HIS A 375 -32.38 17.85 23.63
C HIS A 375 -31.45 16.64 23.67
N ARG A 376 -30.20 16.85 23.25
CA ARG A 376 -29.13 15.85 23.35
C ARG A 376 -28.60 15.75 24.79
N ALA A 377 -29.33 15.03 25.65
CA ALA A 377 -28.99 14.85 27.06
C ALA A 377 -28.19 13.56 27.31
N THR A 378 -28.36 12.56 26.47
CA THR A 378 -27.68 11.26 26.62
C THR A 378 -26.20 11.43 26.28
N LYS A 379 -25.34 11.09 27.25
CA LYS A 379 -23.89 11.27 27.10
C LYS A 379 -23.35 10.32 26.03
N ARG A 380 -22.71 10.86 25.00
CA ARG A 380 -22.05 10.04 23.98
C ARG A 380 -20.81 9.33 24.55
N PRO A 381 -20.55 8.08 24.15
CA PRO A 381 -19.32 7.40 24.53
C PRO A 381 -18.12 8.08 23.87
N ARG A 382 -16.95 7.96 24.51
CA ARG A 382 -15.68 8.48 24.00
C ARG A 382 -14.57 7.45 24.15
N ILE A 383 -13.66 7.43 23.18
CA ILE A 383 -12.41 6.67 23.24
C ILE A 383 -11.26 7.69 23.26
N GLU A 384 -10.73 7.98 24.45
CA GLU A 384 -9.73 9.03 24.63
C GLU A 384 -8.31 8.64 24.18
N GLY A 385 -8.06 7.34 24.01
CA GLY A 385 -6.77 6.79 23.61
C GLY A 385 -6.79 6.13 22.25
N THR A 386 -5.72 5.38 21.98
CA THR A 386 -5.60 4.56 20.77
C THR A 386 -6.01 3.13 21.05
N GLN A 387 -6.64 2.47 20.09
CA GLN A 387 -6.97 1.05 20.18
C GLN A 387 -6.29 0.28 19.06
N VAL A 388 -6.15 -1.03 19.27
CA VAL A 388 -5.69 -1.95 18.24
C VAL A 388 -6.86 -2.40 17.39
N ALA A 389 -6.65 -2.46 16.08
CA ALA A 389 -7.52 -3.12 15.14
C ALA A 389 -6.71 -3.98 14.16
N ILE A 390 -7.37 -4.93 13.51
CA ILE A 390 -6.77 -5.75 12.47
C ILE A 390 -7.33 -5.31 11.12
N VAL A 391 -6.48 -5.19 10.11
CA VAL A 391 -6.94 -4.85 8.77
C VAL A 391 -7.81 -5.98 8.22
N ALA A 392 -9.03 -5.62 7.82
CA ALA A 392 -10.04 -6.54 7.30
C ALA A 392 -10.23 -6.34 5.79
N GLY A 393 -10.69 -7.38 5.10
CA GLY A 393 -11.02 -7.33 3.69
C GLY A 393 -11.54 -8.66 3.17
N PRO A 394 -11.95 -8.70 1.88
CA PRO A 394 -12.55 -9.88 1.28
C PRO A 394 -11.62 -11.10 1.32
N GLU A 395 -12.21 -12.30 1.39
CA GLU A 395 -11.46 -13.55 1.32
C GLU A 395 -10.68 -13.66 0.00
N GLY A 396 -9.44 -14.15 0.09
CA GLY A 396 -8.55 -14.32 -1.07
C GLY A 396 -7.82 -13.05 -1.53
N GLU A 397 -8.15 -11.88 -0.97
CA GLU A 397 -7.40 -10.65 -1.20
C GLU A 397 -6.35 -10.41 -0.11
N GLU A 398 -5.26 -9.73 -0.50
CA GLU A 398 -4.17 -9.36 0.40
C GLU A 398 -4.19 -7.85 0.71
N ILE A 399 -4.66 -7.04 -0.24
CA ILE A 399 -4.62 -5.57 -0.22
C ILE A 399 -6.00 -5.07 -0.68
N HIS A 400 -6.71 -4.35 0.18
CA HIS A 400 -8.06 -3.86 -0.12
C HIS A 400 -8.25 -2.37 0.24
N PRO A 401 -7.62 -1.45 -0.51
CA PRO A 401 -7.81 -0.01 -0.35
C PRO A 401 -8.93 0.53 -1.22
N ASP A 402 -9.41 1.72 -0.90
CA ASP A 402 -10.20 2.54 -1.81
C ASP A 402 -9.35 3.62 -2.54
N GLN A 403 -10.02 4.50 -3.30
CA GLN A 403 -9.37 5.57 -4.07
C GLN A 403 -8.58 6.59 -3.24
N TYR A 404 -8.80 6.65 -1.92
CA TYR A 404 -8.08 7.53 -1.00
C TYR A 404 -7.01 6.79 -0.20
N GLY A 405 -6.78 5.51 -0.48
CA GLY A 405 -5.89 4.66 0.31
C GLY A 405 -6.42 4.36 1.71
N ARG A 406 -7.74 4.47 1.93
CA ARG A 406 -8.40 4.02 3.16
C ARG A 406 -8.41 2.50 3.20
N ILE A 407 -8.45 1.93 4.39
CA ILE A 407 -8.58 0.48 4.62
C ILE A 407 -9.80 0.18 5.48
N LYS A 408 -10.17 -1.09 5.57
CA LYS A 408 -11.22 -1.56 6.47
C LYS A 408 -10.63 -2.28 7.67
N LEU A 409 -11.31 -2.22 8.80
CA LEU A 409 -10.77 -2.69 10.09
C LEU A 409 -11.76 -3.60 10.81
N TRP A 410 -11.23 -4.61 11.48
CA TRP A 410 -11.95 -5.35 12.50
C TRP A 410 -11.39 -4.97 13.88
N PHE A 411 -12.28 -4.55 14.78
CA PHE A 411 -11.93 -4.27 16.17
C PHE A 411 -12.15 -5.51 17.05
N PRO A 412 -11.22 -5.87 17.96
CA PRO A 412 -11.37 -7.05 18.81
C PRO A 412 -12.61 -7.06 19.71
N TRP A 413 -13.15 -5.88 20.05
CA TRP A 413 -14.38 -5.76 20.82
C TRP A 413 -15.66 -5.94 19.98
N ASP A 414 -15.57 -5.88 18.65
CA ASP A 414 -16.71 -6.17 17.78
C ASP A 414 -16.89 -7.68 17.64
N ARG A 415 -17.75 -8.22 18.51
CA ARG A 415 -18.00 -9.66 18.65
C ARG A 415 -18.92 -10.21 17.56
N LYS A 416 -19.68 -9.35 16.88
CA LYS A 416 -20.65 -9.75 15.83
C LYS A 416 -20.06 -9.61 14.42
N ALA A 417 -18.83 -9.12 14.31
CA ALA A 417 -18.15 -8.92 13.04
C ALA A 417 -17.89 -10.23 12.27
N LYS A 418 -18.15 -10.18 10.95
CA LYS A 418 -17.74 -11.18 9.96
C LYS A 418 -16.25 -11.09 9.64
N LYS A 419 -15.61 -9.95 9.89
CA LYS A 419 -14.17 -9.68 9.65
C LYS A 419 -13.74 -9.65 8.18
N ASP A 420 -14.69 -9.72 7.26
CA ASP A 420 -14.49 -9.58 5.80
C ASP A 420 -14.48 -8.11 5.34
N GLY A 421 -14.68 -7.17 6.27
CA GLY A 421 -14.76 -5.73 6.00
C GLY A 421 -16.15 -5.27 5.54
N THR A 422 -17.16 -6.12 5.48
CA THR A 422 -18.53 -5.69 5.09
C THR A 422 -19.27 -4.96 6.21
N ASP A 423 -18.79 -5.10 7.44
CA ASP A 423 -19.37 -4.66 8.71
C ASP A 423 -18.66 -3.44 9.32
N THR A 424 -17.83 -2.75 8.53
CA THR A 424 -17.09 -1.56 8.95
C THR A 424 -17.01 -0.52 7.83
N CYS A 425 -16.77 0.74 8.22
CA CYS A 425 -16.50 1.82 7.28
C CYS A 425 -15.05 1.80 6.76
N TRP A 426 -14.81 2.65 5.76
CA TRP A 426 -13.47 2.97 5.27
C TRP A 426 -12.74 3.94 6.21
N VAL A 427 -11.55 3.54 6.67
CA VAL A 427 -10.75 4.27 7.65
C VAL A 427 -9.48 4.82 7.00
N ARG A 428 -9.23 6.12 7.16
CA ARG A 428 -8.02 6.78 6.65
C ARG A 428 -6.78 6.27 7.38
N VAL A 429 -5.67 6.20 6.64
CA VAL A 429 -4.36 5.77 7.16
C VAL A 429 -3.40 6.94 7.14
N SER A 430 -2.84 7.27 8.31
CA SER A 430 -1.77 8.23 8.45
C SER A 430 -0.56 7.77 7.64
N GLN A 431 -0.01 8.68 6.82
CA GLN A 431 1.18 8.46 6.02
C GLN A 431 2.34 9.28 6.59
N ALA A 432 3.57 8.81 6.39
CA ALA A 432 4.77 9.54 6.85
C ALA A 432 4.92 10.91 6.16
N TRP A 433 4.41 11.06 4.93
CA TRP A 433 4.44 12.31 4.17
C TRP A 433 3.33 12.31 3.11
N GLY A 434 2.40 13.27 3.14
CA GLY A 434 1.31 13.37 2.15
C GLY A 434 1.23 14.74 1.48
N GLY A 435 1.42 14.79 0.17
CA GLY A 435 1.18 15.95 -0.70
C GLY A 435 0.11 15.65 -1.75
N GLY A 436 -0.21 16.61 -2.63
CA GLY A 436 -1.32 16.48 -3.59
C GLY A 436 -1.17 15.32 -4.60
N THR A 437 0.04 15.06 -5.07
CA THR A 437 0.37 13.96 -6.01
C THR A 437 1.72 13.29 -5.70
N TRP A 438 2.28 13.58 -4.53
CA TRP A 438 3.64 13.22 -4.14
C TRP A 438 3.69 12.95 -2.63
N GLY A 439 4.66 12.18 -2.16
CA GLY A 439 4.78 11.77 -0.75
C GLY A 439 5.05 10.28 -0.61
N ALA A 440 4.85 9.75 0.60
CA ALA A 440 4.93 8.33 0.92
C ALA A 440 3.52 7.72 0.96
N GLN A 441 3.38 6.52 0.39
CA GLN A 441 2.14 5.74 0.44
C GLN A 441 2.47 4.30 0.81
N VAL A 442 2.11 3.90 2.03
CA VAL A 442 2.17 2.52 2.50
C VAL A 442 0.78 2.11 2.95
N ILE A 443 0.22 1.10 2.27
CA ILE A 443 -1.12 0.59 2.53
C ILE A 443 -0.99 -0.65 3.41
N PRO A 444 -1.49 -0.62 4.66
CA PRO A 444 -1.54 -1.80 5.51
C PRO A 444 -2.32 -2.93 4.83
N ARG A 445 -1.79 -4.15 4.87
CA ARG A 445 -2.38 -5.35 4.24
C ARG A 445 -3.35 -6.04 5.19
N ILE A 446 -4.28 -6.82 4.62
CA ILE A 446 -5.25 -7.61 5.39
C ILE A 446 -4.50 -8.52 6.38
N GLY A 447 -4.97 -8.56 7.63
CA GLY A 447 -4.34 -9.31 8.72
C GLY A 447 -3.23 -8.56 9.48
N MET A 448 -2.78 -7.38 9.01
CA MET A 448 -1.85 -6.55 9.76
C MET A 448 -2.53 -5.90 10.97
N GLU A 449 -1.76 -5.68 12.03
CA GLU A 449 -2.22 -4.99 13.24
C GLU A 449 -1.93 -3.49 13.13
N VAL A 450 -2.94 -2.67 13.40
CA VAL A 450 -2.86 -1.21 13.30
C VAL A 450 -3.33 -0.53 14.59
N MET A 451 -2.75 0.64 14.86
CA MET A 451 -3.19 1.54 15.93
C MET A 451 -4.18 2.56 15.37
N VAL A 452 -5.34 2.64 16.00
CA VAL A 452 -6.46 3.50 15.62
C VAL A 452 -6.67 4.56 16.69
N ALA A 453 -6.60 5.83 16.30
CA ALA A 453 -7.10 6.94 17.09
C ALA A 453 -8.54 7.27 16.66
N PHE A 454 -9.27 7.96 17.52
CA PHE A 454 -10.63 8.40 17.26
C PHE A 454 -10.65 9.92 17.30
N VAL A 455 -11.03 10.57 16.19
CA VAL A 455 -11.00 12.04 16.07
C VAL A 455 -11.96 12.64 17.11
N ASP A 456 -11.47 13.58 17.92
CA ASP A 456 -12.16 14.16 19.09
C ASP A 456 -12.60 13.13 20.16
N GLY A 457 -12.09 11.89 20.05
CA GLY A 457 -12.49 10.74 20.83
C GLY A 457 -13.83 10.14 20.41
N ASP A 458 -14.41 10.54 19.28
CA ASP A 458 -15.69 10.01 18.77
C ASP A 458 -15.50 8.60 18.18
N PRO A 459 -16.13 7.54 18.76
CA PRO A 459 -16.03 6.18 18.24
C PRO A 459 -16.40 6.04 16.76
N ASP A 460 -17.22 6.95 16.24
CA ASP A 460 -17.70 6.95 14.85
C ASP A 460 -16.66 7.54 13.86
N LYS A 461 -15.55 8.11 14.34
CA LYS A 461 -14.51 8.76 13.54
C LYS A 461 -13.11 8.11 13.73
N PRO A 462 -12.93 6.83 13.35
CA PRO A 462 -11.63 6.18 13.44
C PRO A 462 -10.62 6.74 12.43
N LEU A 463 -9.34 6.74 12.80
CA LEU A 463 -8.20 7.11 11.98
C LEU A 463 -7.01 6.20 12.35
N VAL A 464 -6.46 5.48 11.37
CA VAL A 464 -5.24 4.69 11.60
C VAL A 464 -4.05 5.64 11.70
N ILE A 465 -3.32 5.56 12.80
CA ILE A 465 -2.16 6.43 13.07
C ILE A 465 -0.82 5.69 13.03
N GLY A 466 -0.84 4.35 12.96
CA GLY A 466 0.37 3.54 12.92
C GLY A 466 0.09 2.07 12.67
N VAL A 467 1.14 1.33 12.35
CA VAL A 467 1.14 -0.13 12.16
C VAL A 467 2.10 -0.71 13.19
N VAL A 468 1.72 -1.82 13.83
CA VAL A 468 2.54 -2.45 14.87
C VAL A 468 2.82 -3.91 14.51
N ASN A 469 4.02 -4.37 14.85
CA ASN A 469 4.40 -5.77 14.68
C ASN A 469 3.92 -6.61 15.87
N ASN A 470 3.64 -7.88 15.58
CA ASN A 470 3.23 -8.87 16.59
C ASN A 470 3.83 -10.25 16.24
N PRO A 471 3.65 -11.31 17.06
CA PRO A 471 4.25 -12.62 16.77
C PRO A 471 3.80 -13.25 15.44
N ALA A 472 2.62 -12.92 14.92
CA ALA A 472 2.15 -13.39 13.61
C ALA A 472 2.74 -12.54 12.46
N ASN A 473 2.93 -11.24 12.69
CA ASN A 473 3.51 -10.26 11.77
C ASN A 473 4.85 -9.74 12.33
N SER A 474 5.85 -10.62 12.34
CA SER A 474 7.16 -10.35 12.95
C SER A 474 7.95 -9.24 12.23
N VAL A 475 8.95 -8.71 12.93
CA VAL A 475 9.88 -7.72 12.38
C VAL A 475 10.75 -8.32 11.24
N PRO A 476 11.23 -7.52 10.27
CA PRO A 476 11.94 -8.05 9.09
C PRO A 476 13.25 -8.82 9.38
N TYR A 477 13.93 -8.49 10.48
CA TYR A 477 15.13 -9.19 10.96
C TYR A 477 14.99 -9.56 12.42
N ASP A 478 15.60 -10.67 12.84
CA ASP A 478 15.52 -11.14 14.23
C ASP A 478 16.13 -10.08 15.15
N LEU A 479 15.33 -9.69 16.15
CA LEU A 479 15.75 -8.84 17.24
C LEU A 479 15.91 -9.68 18.51
N PRO A 480 16.88 -9.35 19.39
CA PRO A 480 17.70 -8.14 19.40
C PRO A 480 19.01 -8.21 18.58
N ALA A 481 19.26 -9.30 17.85
CA ALA A 481 20.55 -9.52 17.16
C ALA A 481 20.89 -8.43 16.13
N ASN A 482 19.90 -7.91 15.41
CA ASN A 482 20.08 -6.90 14.35
C ASN A 482 19.59 -5.50 14.78
N LYS A 483 19.78 -5.13 16.05
CA LYS A 483 19.26 -3.88 16.65
C LYS A 483 19.81 -2.58 16.03
N THR A 484 20.91 -2.65 15.28
CA THR A 484 21.58 -1.53 14.60
C THR A 484 21.11 -1.34 13.15
N ARG A 485 20.14 -2.13 12.68
CA ARG A 485 19.63 -2.02 11.30
C ARG A 485 18.39 -1.14 11.21
N MET A 486 18.40 -0.22 10.26
CA MET A 486 17.21 0.48 9.77
C MET A 486 16.75 -0.14 8.46
N VAL A 487 15.46 -0.48 8.34
CA VAL A 487 14.95 -1.35 7.27
C VAL A 487 13.67 -0.79 6.66
N LEU A 488 13.64 -0.70 5.34
CA LEU A 488 12.42 -0.53 4.54
C LEU A 488 12.30 -1.73 3.60
N ARG A 489 11.51 -2.74 3.99
CA ARG A 489 11.26 -3.95 3.20
C ARG A 489 9.79 -4.06 2.81
N SER A 490 9.56 -4.34 1.54
CA SER A 490 8.24 -4.64 0.97
C SER A 490 8.00 -6.16 0.90
N ASN A 491 6.85 -6.59 0.40
CA ASN A 491 6.59 -7.99 0.07
C ASN A 491 5.93 -8.07 -1.31
N SER A 492 6.37 -8.98 -2.17
CA SER A 492 5.73 -9.23 -3.46
C SER A 492 4.25 -9.54 -3.24
N HIS A 493 3.35 -8.89 -3.99
CA HIS A 493 1.93 -9.15 -3.88
C HIS A 493 1.57 -10.43 -4.66
N LYS A 494 0.85 -11.36 -4.03
CA LYS A 494 0.45 -12.65 -4.64
C LYS A 494 1.65 -13.40 -5.27
N GLY A 495 2.80 -13.40 -4.59
CA GLY A 495 4.02 -14.09 -5.01
C GLY A 495 5.13 -13.99 -3.97
N ASP A 496 6.27 -14.62 -4.25
CA ASP A 496 7.40 -14.66 -3.32
C ASP A 496 8.42 -13.52 -3.59
N GLY A 497 9.13 -13.12 -2.54
CA GLY A 497 10.23 -12.15 -2.62
C GLY A 497 9.89 -10.74 -2.14
N PHE A 498 10.85 -9.82 -2.22
CA PHE A 498 10.71 -8.47 -1.67
C PHE A 498 11.62 -7.45 -2.36
N ASN A 499 11.29 -6.18 -2.24
CA ASN A 499 12.25 -5.08 -2.45
C ASN A 499 12.66 -4.50 -1.11
N GLU A 500 13.92 -4.10 -0.96
CA GLU A 500 14.47 -3.63 0.31
C GLU A 500 15.51 -2.52 0.16
N ILE A 501 15.47 -1.58 1.09
CA ILE A 501 16.55 -0.65 1.40
C ILE A 501 16.88 -0.80 2.89
N THR A 502 18.14 -1.09 3.20
CA THR A 502 18.59 -1.30 4.58
C THR A 502 19.89 -0.56 4.85
N PHE A 503 20.00 0.01 6.04
CA PHE A 503 21.19 0.66 6.57
C PHE A 503 21.65 -0.11 7.82
N GLU A 504 22.89 -0.57 7.82
CA GLU A 504 23.57 -1.16 8.98
C GLU A 504 24.49 -0.11 9.58
N ASP A 505 24.31 0.17 10.87
CA ASP A 505 25.05 1.20 11.61
C ASP A 505 26.04 0.62 12.65
N GLU A 506 26.25 -0.70 12.67
CA GLU A 506 27.29 -1.32 13.50
C GLU A 506 28.68 -0.84 13.06
N ALA A 507 29.44 -0.27 14.00
CA ALA A 507 30.73 0.35 13.73
C ALA A 507 31.75 -0.63 13.10
N GLY A 508 32.36 -0.22 11.99
CA GLY A 508 33.31 -1.03 11.22
C GLY A 508 32.65 -2.11 10.35
N LYS A 509 31.32 -2.18 10.33
CA LYS A 509 30.50 -3.08 9.51
C LYS A 509 29.34 -2.33 8.83
N GLU A 510 29.47 -1.01 8.71
CA GLU A 510 28.42 -0.17 8.14
C GLU A 510 28.14 -0.57 6.70
N ASN A 511 26.87 -0.67 6.34
CA ASN A 511 26.47 -1.11 5.00
C ASN A 511 25.16 -0.44 4.56
N GLN A 512 25.06 -0.15 3.27
CA GLN A 512 23.81 0.24 2.62
C GLN A 512 23.45 -0.82 1.60
N PHE A 513 22.35 -1.53 1.85
CA PHE A 513 21.88 -2.62 1.01
C PHE A 513 20.66 -2.19 0.22
N PHE A 514 20.72 -2.38 -1.10
CA PHE A 514 19.62 -2.16 -2.03
C PHE A 514 19.30 -3.47 -2.74
N HIS A 515 18.06 -3.93 -2.63
CA HIS A 515 17.59 -5.14 -3.27
C HIS A 515 16.32 -4.85 -4.07
N ALA A 516 16.37 -5.18 -5.37
CA ALA A 516 15.21 -5.17 -6.25
C ALA A 516 14.87 -6.61 -6.62
N GLN A 517 13.62 -7.03 -6.37
CA GLN A 517 13.15 -8.38 -6.67
C GLN A 517 13.20 -8.69 -8.19
N LYS A 518 13.07 -7.65 -9.02
CA LYS A 518 13.00 -7.78 -10.47
C LYS A 518 13.85 -6.72 -11.19
N ASP A 519 13.28 -5.56 -11.48
CA ASP A 519 13.93 -4.51 -12.28
C ASP A 519 14.36 -3.34 -11.38
N GLN A 520 15.59 -2.84 -11.54
CA GLN A 520 16.07 -1.61 -10.91
C GLN A 520 16.31 -0.53 -11.97
N THR A 521 15.48 0.51 -11.98
CA THR A 521 15.64 1.65 -12.89
C THR A 521 16.13 2.88 -12.13
N THR A 522 17.23 3.48 -12.60
CA THR A 522 17.76 4.74 -12.05
C THR A 522 17.75 5.80 -13.14
N ARG A 523 17.02 6.91 -12.93
CA ARG A 523 16.99 8.06 -13.84
C ARG A 523 17.51 9.29 -13.11
N VAL A 524 18.56 9.90 -13.66
CA VAL A 524 19.14 11.15 -13.15
C VAL A 524 19.02 12.20 -14.25
N LEU A 525 18.37 13.32 -13.96
CA LEU A 525 18.08 14.36 -14.97
C LEU A 525 19.26 15.27 -15.26
N ASN A 526 20.22 15.36 -14.33
CA ASN A 526 21.42 16.16 -14.46
C ASN A 526 22.65 15.27 -14.23
N ASP A 527 23.37 15.46 -13.13
CA ASP A 527 24.64 14.78 -12.89
C ASP A 527 24.50 13.59 -11.92
N ARG A 528 25.04 12.43 -12.32
CA ARG A 528 25.29 11.30 -11.41
C ARG A 528 26.78 11.23 -11.08
N THR A 529 27.14 11.56 -9.85
CA THR A 529 28.51 11.38 -9.34
C THR A 529 28.61 10.08 -8.54
N LYS A 530 29.63 9.27 -8.83
CA LYS A 530 29.96 8.06 -8.06
C LYS A 530 31.44 8.09 -7.72
N ARG A 531 31.78 7.99 -6.43
CA ARG A 531 33.14 7.87 -5.92
C ARG A 531 33.21 6.67 -4.99
N ILE A 532 34.21 5.82 -5.19
CA ILE A 532 34.49 4.64 -4.37
C ILE A 532 35.94 4.74 -3.93
N ASP A 533 36.18 4.94 -2.63
CA ASP A 533 37.53 5.17 -2.11
C ASP A 533 38.39 3.89 -2.06
N ARG A 534 37.76 2.71 -2.10
CA ARG A 534 38.45 1.42 -2.06
C ARG A 534 38.20 0.57 -3.30
N HIS A 535 37.19 -0.28 -3.31
CA HIS A 535 36.96 -1.25 -4.39
C HIS A 535 35.52 -1.21 -4.91
N GLU A 536 35.37 -1.23 -6.24
CA GLU A 536 34.08 -1.45 -6.91
C GLU A 536 34.09 -2.83 -7.57
N VAL A 537 33.08 -3.64 -7.25
CA VAL A 537 32.83 -4.94 -7.88
C VAL A 537 31.46 -4.91 -8.54
N ALA A 538 31.38 -5.28 -9.81
CA ALA A 538 30.14 -5.34 -10.58
C ALA A 538 30.08 -6.65 -11.38
N SER A 539 28.95 -7.36 -11.28
CA SER A 539 28.69 -8.59 -12.03
C SER A 539 27.36 -8.47 -12.76
N VAL A 540 27.34 -8.78 -14.05
CA VAL A 540 26.15 -8.77 -14.90
C VAL A 540 25.98 -10.15 -15.51
N GLY A 541 24.95 -10.88 -15.10
CA GLY A 541 24.69 -12.25 -15.57
C GLY A 541 24.19 -12.33 -17.02
N GLY A 542 23.61 -11.24 -17.53
CA GLY A 542 23.15 -11.11 -18.92
C GLY A 542 23.99 -10.11 -19.71
N ASN A 543 23.30 -9.21 -20.43
CA ASN A 543 23.96 -8.20 -21.27
C ASN A 543 24.15 -6.88 -20.51
N ARG A 544 25.28 -6.22 -20.77
CA ARG A 544 25.52 -4.83 -20.36
C ARG A 544 25.62 -3.95 -21.61
N ALA A 545 24.70 -3.00 -21.76
CA ALA A 545 24.77 -1.94 -22.77
C ALA A 545 25.17 -0.62 -22.12
N VAL A 546 26.07 0.12 -22.78
CA VAL A 546 26.49 1.46 -22.36
C VAL A 546 26.42 2.37 -23.58
N GLU A 547 25.62 3.43 -23.47
CA GLU A 547 25.51 4.47 -24.49
C GLU A 547 25.93 5.81 -23.88
N VAL A 548 26.86 6.49 -24.55
CA VAL A 548 27.34 7.81 -24.17
C VAL A 548 27.33 8.67 -25.42
N SER A 549 26.41 9.64 -25.50
CA SER A 549 26.27 10.51 -26.67
C SER A 549 27.45 11.48 -26.83
N GLY A 550 28.03 11.92 -25.71
CA GLY A 550 29.25 12.72 -25.69
C GLY A 550 30.50 11.82 -25.62
N ASN A 551 31.39 12.14 -24.68
CA ASN A 551 32.65 11.43 -24.53
C ASN A 551 32.60 10.43 -23.36
N GLN A 552 33.02 9.19 -23.63
CA GLN A 552 33.34 8.22 -22.59
C GLN A 552 34.86 8.15 -22.41
N LYS A 553 35.36 8.63 -21.26
CA LYS A 553 36.78 8.55 -20.90
C LYS A 553 36.99 7.52 -19.79
N HIS A 554 37.89 6.57 -20.02
CA HIS A 554 38.45 5.72 -18.97
C HIS A 554 39.94 6.05 -18.82
N GLU A 555 40.34 6.39 -17.61
CA GLU A 555 41.75 6.59 -17.26
C GLU A 555 42.12 5.54 -16.23
N ILE A 556 43.04 4.65 -16.60
CA ILE A 556 43.47 3.55 -15.74
C ILE A 556 44.94 3.81 -15.41
N GLY A 557 45.21 4.21 -14.16
CA GLY A 557 46.59 4.46 -13.70
C GLY A 557 47.42 3.19 -13.50
N GLY A 558 46.75 2.02 -13.39
CA GLY A 558 47.37 0.70 -13.32
C GLY A 558 47.08 -0.13 -14.57
N SER A 559 46.76 -1.41 -14.39
CA SER A 559 46.46 -2.33 -15.48
C SER A 559 44.95 -2.46 -15.74
N VAL A 560 44.58 -2.63 -17.01
CA VAL A 560 43.25 -3.09 -17.42
C VAL A 560 43.39 -4.46 -18.08
N ASN A 561 42.68 -5.46 -17.57
CA ASN A 561 42.63 -6.81 -18.14
C ASN A 561 41.22 -7.06 -18.66
N THR A 562 41.07 -7.21 -19.97
CA THR A 562 39.78 -7.50 -20.63
C THR A 562 39.88 -8.86 -21.30
N VAL A 563 38.97 -9.77 -20.95
CA VAL A 563 38.88 -11.10 -21.55
C VAL A 563 37.55 -11.20 -22.30
N VAL A 564 37.60 -11.60 -23.57
CA VAL A 564 36.42 -11.78 -24.43
C VAL A 564 36.50 -13.19 -25.03
N GLY A 565 35.54 -14.06 -24.72
CA GLY A 565 35.51 -15.45 -25.21
C GLY A 565 34.37 -16.27 -24.60
N GLY A 566 33.89 -17.28 -25.34
CA GLY A 566 32.77 -18.13 -24.91
C GLY A 566 33.17 -19.20 -23.89
N THR A 567 32.41 -19.31 -22.81
CA THR A 567 32.50 -20.42 -21.85
C THR A 567 31.61 -21.57 -22.32
N GLY A 568 32.22 -22.67 -22.77
CA GLY A 568 31.49 -23.87 -23.17
C GLY A 568 32.40 -25.08 -23.42
N PRO A 569 31.84 -26.29 -23.56
CA PRO A 569 32.59 -27.56 -23.69
C PRO A 569 33.62 -27.57 -24.83
N MET A 570 33.40 -26.79 -25.89
CA MET A 570 34.31 -26.67 -27.03
C MET A 570 35.60 -25.89 -26.72
N ALA A 571 35.60 -24.99 -25.72
CA ALA A 571 36.81 -24.32 -25.25
C ALA A 571 37.73 -25.29 -24.48
N MET A 572 37.17 -26.33 -23.84
CA MET A 572 37.91 -27.37 -23.13
C MET A 572 38.63 -28.35 -24.08
N MET A 573 38.07 -28.63 -25.26
CA MET A 573 38.76 -29.46 -26.28
C MET A 573 39.97 -28.76 -26.92
N ALA A 574 39.90 -27.43 -27.10
CA ALA A 574 40.99 -26.65 -27.68
C ALA A 574 42.23 -26.55 -26.76
N MET A 575 42.04 -26.67 -25.45
CA MET A 575 43.13 -26.64 -24.44
C MET A 575 44.00 -27.90 -24.41
N ALA A 576 43.50 -29.04 -24.88
CA ALA A 576 44.27 -30.30 -24.90
C ALA A 576 45.45 -30.28 -25.89
N GLY A 577 45.36 -29.48 -26.96
CA GLY A 577 46.45 -29.34 -27.95
C GLY A 577 47.60 -28.42 -27.51
N VAL A 578 47.36 -27.54 -26.53
CA VAL A 578 48.35 -26.54 -26.09
C VAL A 578 49.30 -27.10 -25.02
N GLN A 579 48.90 -28.16 -24.32
CA GLN A 579 49.74 -28.85 -23.33
C GLN A 579 51.01 -29.47 -23.95
N ALA A 580 50.95 -29.89 -25.22
CA ALA A 580 52.06 -30.53 -25.92
C ALA A 580 53.21 -29.56 -26.30
N LEU A 581 52.95 -28.24 -26.34
CA LEU A 581 53.92 -27.22 -26.73
C LEU A 581 54.65 -26.56 -25.55
N SER A 582 54.24 -26.86 -24.31
CA SER A 582 54.80 -26.26 -23.08
C SER A 582 56.17 -26.83 -22.67
N GLY A 583 56.54 -28.04 -23.11
CA GLY A 583 57.77 -28.71 -22.71
C GLY A 583 59.05 -28.21 -23.40
N GLN A 584 58.94 -27.64 -24.62
CA GLN A 584 60.12 -27.18 -25.37
C GLN A 584 60.60 -25.77 -24.98
N THR A 585 59.72 -24.97 -24.38
CA THR A 585 60.01 -23.57 -24.03
C THR A 585 60.80 -23.43 -22.71
N ALA A 586 60.76 -24.44 -21.84
CA ALA A 586 61.52 -24.45 -20.59
C ALA A 586 63.04 -24.64 -20.78
N GLY A 587 63.45 -25.41 -21.80
CA GLY A 587 64.86 -25.62 -22.11
C GLY A 587 65.57 -24.36 -22.61
N LEU A 588 64.91 -23.59 -23.49
CA LEU A 588 65.45 -22.38 -24.09
C LEU A 588 65.54 -21.20 -23.10
N LEU A 589 64.61 -21.10 -22.14
CA LEU A 589 64.67 -20.07 -21.09
C LEU A 589 65.80 -20.33 -20.07
N SER A 590 66.08 -21.60 -19.74
CA SER A 590 67.20 -21.94 -18.86
C SER A 590 68.56 -21.62 -19.49
N GLN A 591 68.67 -21.77 -20.80
CA GLN A 591 69.86 -21.42 -21.58
C GLN A 591 70.04 -19.90 -21.70
N ALA A 592 68.94 -19.15 -21.87
CA ALA A 592 68.97 -17.68 -21.89
C ALA A 592 69.37 -17.09 -20.53
N ALA A 593 68.97 -17.72 -19.42
CA ALA A 593 69.33 -17.27 -18.07
C ALA A 593 70.81 -17.51 -17.71
N GLN A 594 71.44 -18.57 -18.23
CA GLN A 594 72.88 -18.81 -18.03
C GLN A 594 73.77 -17.88 -18.87
N ILE A 595 73.31 -17.47 -20.06
CA ILE A 595 74.05 -16.52 -20.91
C ILE A 595 73.99 -15.08 -20.36
N ALA A 596 72.98 -14.75 -19.54
CA ALA A 596 72.76 -13.40 -19.02
C ALA A 596 73.35 -13.12 -17.62
N GLY A 597 74.02 -14.08 -16.96
CA GLY A 597 74.81 -13.83 -15.75
C GLY A 597 74.05 -13.41 -14.48
N GLY A 598 72.76 -13.74 -14.32
CA GLY A 598 71.92 -13.27 -13.20
C GLY A 598 71.44 -14.37 -12.25
N GLY A 599 72.32 -14.92 -11.42
CA GLY A 599 71.93 -15.82 -10.32
C GLY A 599 71.69 -15.05 -9.02
N GLY A 600 70.45 -14.63 -8.75
CA GLY A 600 70.10 -13.91 -7.53
C GLY A 600 68.79 -14.40 -6.86
N PRO A 601 68.61 -14.15 -5.56
CA PRO A 601 67.58 -14.75 -4.69
C PRO A 601 66.11 -14.53 -5.10
N GLY A 602 65.83 -13.68 -6.09
CA GLY A 602 64.48 -13.48 -6.63
C GLY A 602 63.88 -14.71 -7.33
N VAL A 603 64.72 -15.58 -7.91
CA VAL A 603 64.26 -16.82 -8.57
C VAL A 603 63.82 -17.89 -7.55
N ALA A 604 64.45 -17.91 -6.36
CA ALA A 604 64.06 -18.80 -5.27
C ALA A 604 62.81 -18.31 -4.52
N ALA A 605 62.64 -16.98 -4.39
CA ALA A 605 61.41 -16.39 -3.85
C ALA A 605 60.19 -16.69 -4.76
N PHE A 606 60.36 -16.62 -6.09
CA PHE A 606 59.34 -17.00 -7.07
C PHE A 606 58.93 -18.49 -6.95
N ALA A 607 59.88 -19.40 -6.73
CA ALA A 607 59.58 -20.82 -6.52
C ALA A 607 58.83 -21.11 -5.21
N THR A 608 59.02 -20.28 -4.17
CA THR A 608 58.38 -20.46 -2.86
C THR A 608 56.93 -19.95 -2.87
N THR A 609 56.68 -18.84 -3.57
CA THR A 609 55.34 -18.28 -3.79
C THR A 609 54.47 -19.18 -4.69
N LEU A 610 55.10 -19.95 -5.59
CA LEU A 610 54.45 -20.98 -6.41
C LEU A 610 53.93 -22.16 -5.55
N ALA A 611 54.56 -22.46 -4.42
CA ALA A 611 54.20 -23.59 -3.56
C ALA A 611 53.04 -23.29 -2.59
N SER A 612 52.85 -22.04 -2.19
CA SER A 612 51.83 -21.64 -1.20
C SER A 612 50.52 -21.12 -1.79
N SER A 613 50.48 -20.76 -3.08
CA SER A 613 49.32 -20.16 -3.75
C SER A 613 48.35 -21.17 -4.38
N ALA A 614 48.78 -22.43 -4.53
CA ALA A 614 47.98 -23.49 -5.16
C ALA A 614 46.85 -24.06 -4.28
N LEU A 615 46.80 -23.76 -2.98
CA LEU A 615 45.91 -24.45 -2.02
C LEU A 615 44.65 -23.67 -1.59
N GLY A 616 44.55 -22.37 -1.89
CA GLY A 616 43.43 -21.54 -1.40
C GLY A 616 42.19 -21.50 -2.30
N PHE A 617 42.37 -21.61 -3.62
CA PHE A 617 41.28 -21.44 -4.60
C PHE A 617 40.52 -22.74 -4.91
N LEU A 618 41.12 -23.90 -4.65
CA LEU A 618 40.52 -25.23 -4.89
C LEU A 618 40.12 -25.96 -3.60
N GLY A 619 40.34 -25.35 -2.43
CA GLY A 619 39.85 -25.86 -1.15
C GLY A 619 38.36 -25.56 -0.96
N ALA A 620 37.67 -26.39 -0.17
CA ALA A 620 36.23 -26.35 0.08
C ALA A 620 35.65 -24.95 0.41
N GLY A 621 36.46 -24.02 0.94
CA GLY A 621 36.07 -22.63 1.23
C GLY A 621 35.73 -21.77 0.00
N GLY A 622 36.41 -21.98 -1.14
CA GLY A 622 36.16 -21.20 -2.38
C GLY A 622 34.89 -21.62 -3.13
N MET A 623 34.49 -22.89 -2.96
CA MET A 623 33.23 -23.41 -3.49
C MET A 623 32.03 -23.02 -2.62
N SER A 624 32.17 -22.96 -1.28
CA SER A 624 31.09 -22.49 -0.39
C SER A 624 30.74 -21.00 -0.56
N SER A 625 31.66 -20.17 -1.05
CA SER A 625 31.42 -18.75 -1.35
C SER A 625 30.69 -18.48 -2.67
N ARG A 626 30.44 -19.51 -3.49
CA ARG A 626 29.59 -19.41 -4.70
C ARG A 626 28.11 -19.66 -4.42
N ASP A 627 27.77 -20.43 -3.38
CA ASP A 627 26.38 -20.65 -2.95
C ASP A 627 25.79 -19.47 -2.16
N GLY A 628 26.63 -18.64 -1.54
CA GLY A 628 26.20 -17.49 -0.73
C GLY A 628 25.60 -16.31 -1.50
N VAL A 629 25.59 -16.34 -2.83
CA VAL A 629 24.99 -15.29 -3.67
C VAL A 629 23.76 -15.80 -4.45
N VAL A 630 23.51 -17.11 -4.49
CA VAL A 630 22.40 -17.67 -5.29
C VAL A 630 21.52 -18.70 -4.55
N SER A 631 21.97 -19.37 -3.47
CA SER A 631 21.09 -20.29 -2.71
C SER A 631 21.66 -20.77 -1.35
N GLY A 632 21.90 -19.86 -0.41
CA GLY A 632 22.24 -20.23 0.98
C GLY A 632 21.00 -20.28 1.90
N PRO A 633 20.88 -21.24 2.85
CA PRO A 633 19.75 -21.32 3.80
C PRO A 633 19.67 -20.20 4.86
N SER A 634 20.33 -19.06 4.66
CA SER A 634 20.27 -17.95 5.62
C SER A 634 20.55 -16.59 4.96
N PRO A 635 19.56 -15.69 4.85
CA PRO A 635 19.70 -14.36 4.24
C PRO A 635 20.37 -13.33 5.18
N ARG A 636 21.26 -13.75 6.09
CA ARG A 636 21.84 -12.88 7.14
C ARG A 636 23.36 -12.82 7.23
N ALA A 637 24.09 -13.43 6.30
CA ALA A 637 25.55 -13.35 6.28
C ALA A 637 26.04 -12.39 5.18
N ASP A 638 26.96 -11.52 5.57
CA ASP A 638 27.55 -10.43 4.81
C ASP A 638 28.42 -10.97 3.64
N ALA A 639 27.77 -11.28 2.51
CA ALA A 639 28.41 -11.91 1.35
C ALA A 639 29.37 -10.97 0.58
N GLY A 640 29.34 -9.66 0.85
CA GLY A 640 30.20 -8.67 0.17
C GLY A 640 31.66 -8.73 0.58
N THR A 641 31.94 -9.08 1.84
CA THR A 641 33.30 -9.04 2.42
C THR A 641 34.16 -10.20 1.94
N ALA A 642 33.56 -11.36 1.65
CA ALA A 642 34.25 -12.53 1.11
C ALA A 642 34.65 -12.37 -0.37
N LEU A 643 33.84 -11.66 -1.17
CA LEU A 643 34.13 -11.39 -2.58
C LEU A 643 35.22 -10.32 -2.76
N ALA A 644 35.29 -9.35 -1.84
CA ALA A 644 36.34 -8.31 -1.82
C ALA A 644 37.74 -8.87 -1.51
N GLY A 645 37.84 -9.99 -0.79
CA GLY A 645 39.12 -10.64 -0.47
C GLY A 645 39.78 -11.38 -1.65
N SER A 646 38.97 -12.01 -2.52
CA SER A 646 39.46 -12.81 -3.65
C SER A 646 39.89 -12.00 -4.89
N GLY A 647 39.50 -10.73 -5.00
CA GLY A 647 39.81 -9.87 -6.14
C GLY A 647 41.25 -9.33 -6.17
N SER A 648 41.98 -9.41 -5.05
CA SER A 648 43.30 -8.77 -4.90
C SER A 648 44.48 -9.55 -5.49
N GLY A 649 44.35 -10.86 -5.76
CA GLY A 649 45.45 -11.69 -6.28
C GLY A 649 45.41 -11.98 -7.78
N VAL A 650 44.27 -11.77 -8.46
CA VAL A 650 44.08 -12.20 -9.86
C VAL A 650 44.50 -11.12 -10.86
N GLY A 651 44.51 -9.85 -10.44
CA GLY A 651 44.80 -8.71 -11.32
C GLY A 651 46.28 -8.53 -11.68
N SER A 652 47.21 -8.88 -10.79
CA SER A 652 48.65 -8.66 -11.00
C SER A 652 49.34 -9.75 -11.83
N ASP A 653 48.83 -10.99 -11.81
CA ASP A 653 49.56 -12.15 -12.34
C ASP A 653 49.04 -12.59 -13.74
N ALA A 654 47.89 -12.07 -14.17
CA ALA A 654 47.27 -12.42 -15.45
C ALA A 654 47.79 -11.61 -16.66
N SER A 655 48.47 -10.48 -16.46
CA SER A 655 48.93 -9.62 -17.57
C SER A 655 50.24 -10.06 -18.23
N GLY A 656 50.89 -11.13 -17.75
CA GLY A 656 52.23 -11.55 -18.19
C GLY A 656 52.32 -12.80 -19.08
N LEU A 657 51.21 -13.50 -19.37
CA LEU A 657 51.31 -14.90 -19.84
C LEU A 657 50.62 -15.30 -21.17
N PHE A 658 49.75 -14.50 -21.80
CA PHE A 658 49.13 -14.90 -23.10
C PHE A 658 48.69 -13.74 -24.02
N PRO A 659 49.29 -13.54 -25.21
CA PRO A 659 48.67 -12.81 -26.31
C PRO A 659 48.24 -13.78 -27.41
N LEU A 660 46.93 -13.92 -27.68
CA LEU A 660 46.28 -13.65 -28.97
C LEU A 660 44.81 -14.13 -29.00
N PRO A 661 43.94 -13.48 -29.82
CA PRO A 661 42.58 -13.09 -29.44
C PRO A 661 41.49 -13.53 -30.43
N GLY A 662 40.22 -13.24 -30.07
CA GLY A 662 39.08 -13.13 -30.99
C GLY A 662 38.77 -11.65 -31.32
N ILE A 663 38.69 -11.37 -32.63
CA ILE A 663 38.31 -10.16 -33.39
C ILE A 663 38.22 -8.81 -32.64
N MET A 664 39.16 -7.91 -32.93
CA MET A 664 39.08 -6.46 -32.74
C MET A 664 38.78 -5.82 -34.11
N ASN A 665 37.73 -4.99 -34.21
CA ASN A 665 37.47 -4.19 -35.40
C ASN A 665 37.80 -2.73 -35.07
N THR A 666 38.86 -2.18 -35.68
CA THR A 666 39.28 -0.79 -35.48
C THR A 666 39.04 -0.02 -36.77
N ILE A 667 38.03 0.85 -36.79
CA ILE A 667 37.77 1.77 -37.91
C ILE A 667 38.33 3.13 -37.51
N ILE A 668 39.29 3.65 -38.28
CA ILE A 668 39.99 4.91 -37.98
C ILE A 668 39.69 5.89 -39.09
N GLY A 669 38.96 6.95 -38.77
CA GLY A 669 38.45 7.90 -39.77
C GLY A 669 39.45 8.96 -40.26
N ALA A 670 40.60 9.16 -39.61
CA ALA A 670 41.52 10.25 -39.98
C ALA A 670 43.02 9.93 -39.85
N PHE A 671 43.51 9.41 -38.72
CA PHE A 671 44.95 9.17 -38.52
C PHE A 671 45.21 8.13 -37.43
N GLN A 672 46.20 7.26 -37.66
CA GLN A 672 46.73 6.33 -36.65
C GLN A 672 48.26 6.45 -36.62
N SER A 673 48.84 6.57 -35.42
CA SER A 673 50.28 6.47 -35.19
C SER A 673 50.57 5.33 -34.21
N THR A 674 51.57 4.51 -34.52
CA THR A 674 52.08 3.46 -33.62
C THR A 674 53.58 3.65 -33.46
N SER A 675 54.04 3.90 -32.23
CA SER A 675 55.45 4.01 -31.88
C SER A 675 55.87 2.82 -31.01
N VAL A 676 57.01 2.20 -31.32
CA VAL A 676 57.52 1.02 -30.62
C VAL A 676 58.94 1.29 -30.14
N GLY A 677 59.15 1.24 -28.82
CA GLY A 677 60.41 1.68 -28.19
C GLY A 677 61.54 0.66 -28.12
N VAL A 678 61.26 -0.66 -28.13
CA VAL A 678 62.30 -1.70 -27.96
C VAL A 678 62.24 -2.76 -29.07
N ALA A 679 61.10 -3.42 -29.30
CA ALA A 679 60.93 -4.39 -30.39
C ALA A 679 59.45 -4.59 -30.78
N LYS A 680 59.17 -4.88 -32.06
CA LYS A 680 57.87 -5.33 -32.57
C LYS A 680 58.06 -6.71 -33.23
N ALA A 681 57.26 -7.70 -32.83
CA ALA A 681 57.17 -9.00 -33.50
C ALA A 681 55.73 -9.22 -34.01
N GLU A 682 55.59 -9.65 -35.26
CA GLU A 682 54.29 -9.93 -35.88
C GLU A 682 54.35 -11.32 -36.55
N GLN A 683 53.46 -12.24 -36.13
CA GLN A 683 53.36 -13.58 -36.68
C GLN A 683 51.98 -13.78 -37.32
N VAL A 684 51.94 -14.23 -38.57
CA VAL A 684 50.70 -14.40 -39.33
C VAL A 684 50.54 -15.87 -39.72
N GLY A 685 49.46 -16.51 -39.26
CA GLY A 685 49.27 -17.96 -39.39
C GLY A 685 48.64 -18.44 -40.71
N VAL A 686 47.88 -17.60 -41.42
CA VAL A 686 47.17 -18.01 -42.66
C VAL A 686 47.43 -17.05 -43.83
N SER A 687 47.12 -15.77 -43.71
CA SER A 687 47.38 -14.77 -44.75
C SER A 687 47.49 -13.36 -44.17
N LYS A 688 48.40 -12.54 -44.74
CA LYS A 688 48.47 -11.10 -44.53
C LYS A 688 48.19 -10.41 -45.85
N VAL A 689 47.12 -9.62 -45.91
CA VAL A 689 46.81 -8.75 -47.05
C VAL A 689 46.99 -7.31 -46.61
N THR A 690 47.81 -6.54 -47.33
CA THR A 690 48.03 -5.11 -47.09
C THR A 690 47.69 -4.36 -48.36
N ASN A 691 46.61 -3.58 -48.35
CA ASN A 691 46.22 -2.72 -49.47
C ASN A 691 46.60 -1.28 -49.15
N ILE A 692 47.44 -0.66 -49.97
CA ILE A 692 47.87 0.73 -49.82
C ILE A 692 47.27 1.56 -50.95
N GLY A 693 46.50 2.60 -50.60
CA GLY A 693 45.75 3.39 -51.59
C GLY A 693 46.55 4.48 -52.32
N GLN A 694 47.65 4.98 -51.75
CA GLN A 694 48.48 6.02 -52.39
C GLN A 694 49.99 5.77 -52.28
N THR A 695 50.56 5.74 -51.07
CA THR A 695 52.03 5.65 -50.90
C THR A 695 52.39 4.83 -49.66
N GLU A 696 53.34 3.90 -49.82
CA GLU A 696 54.05 3.23 -48.72
C GLU A 696 55.53 3.65 -48.75
N VAL A 697 56.06 4.08 -47.61
CA VAL A 697 57.49 4.32 -47.42
C VAL A 697 58.00 3.39 -46.33
N ARG A 698 58.96 2.54 -46.67
CA ARG A 698 59.63 1.65 -45.71
C ARG A 698 61.10 2.01 -45.58
N GLN A 699 61.51 2.50 -44.41
CA GLN A 699 62.90 2.79 -44.09
C GLN A 699 63.44 1.78 -43.07
N VAL A 700 64.56 1.12 -43.39
CA VAL A 700 65.22 0.15 -42.50
C VAL A 700 66.62 0.66 -42.16
N GLY A 701 66.90 0.87 -40.87
CA GLY A 701 68.13 1.54 -40.43
C GLY A 701 69.40 0.68 -40.38
N LYS A 702 69.29 -0.66 -40.34
CA LYS A 702 70.47 -1.56 -40.25
C LYS A 702 70.43 -2.73 -41.23
N GLN A 703 69.45 -3.63 -41.12
CA GLN A 703 69.36 -4.83 -41.96
C GLN A 703 67.90 -5.21 -42.21
N GLN A 704 67.58 -5.54 -43.46
CA GLN A 704 66.30 -6.14 -43.85
C GLN A 704 66.56 -7.54 -44.41
N ASN A 705 66.04 -8.58 -43.76
CA ASN A 705 66.04 -9.94 -44.29
C ASN A 705 64.63 -10.28 -44.77
N LEU A 706 64.52 -10.69 -46.04
CA LEU A 706 63.29 -11.18 -46.65
C LEU A 706 63.52 -12.61 -47.11
N THR A 707 62.81 -13.57 -46.52
CA THR A 707 62.88 -14.99 -46.89
C THR A 707 61.50 -15.44 -47.34
N ILE A 708 61.41 -16.04 -48.53
CA ILE A 708 60.14 -16.40 -49.17
C ILE A 708 60.17 -17.90 -49.44
N GLY A 709 59.19 -18.62 -48.88
CA GLY A 709 59.22 -20.09 -48.85
C GLY A 709 58.76 -20.78 -50.14
N LYS A 710 58.08 -20.07 -51.05
CA LYS A 710 57.57 -20.67 -52.30
C LYS A 710 57.80 -19.77 -53.53
N GLU A 711 57.12 -18.63 -53.61
CA GLU A 711 57.16 -17.75 -54.77
C GLU A 711 57.05 -16.28 -54.34
N GLN A 712 57.83 -15.42 -54.98
CA GLN A 712 57.69 -13.97 -54.89
C GLN A 712 57.25 -13.46 -56.26
N PHE A 713 56.08 -12.83 -56.34
CA PHE A 713 55.63 -12.11 -57.53
C PHE A 713 55.73 -10.61 -57.26
N VAL A 714 56.41 -9.87 -58.13
CA VAL A 714 56.55 -8.41 -58.06
C VAL A 714 56.14 -7.85 -59.41
N GLU A 715 55.00 -7.15 -59.45
CA GLU A 715 54.50 -6.45 -60.63
C GLU A 715 54.64 -4.95 -60.43
N ILE A 716 55.19 -4.25 -61.42
CA ILE A 716 55.52 -2.82 -61.32
C ILE A 716 54.99 -2.14 -62.57
N GLY A 717 54.04 -1.22 -62.40
CA GLY A 717 53.32 -0.62 -63.53
C GLY A 717 54.07 0.47 -64.32
N THR A 718 55.03 1.17 -63.72
CA THR A 718 55.69 2.33 -64.39
C THR A 718 57.22 2.27 -64.40
N GLY A 719 57.85 1.94 -63.27
CA GLY A 719 59.31 1.85 -63.22
C GLY A 719 59.84 1.32 -61.90
N GLN A 720 60.96 0.58 -61.98
CA GLN A 720 61.70 0.07 -60.83
C GLN A 720 63.12 0.61 -60.87
N TYR A 721 63.58 1.19 -59.76
CA TYR A 721 64.97 1.65 -59.60
C TYR A 721 65.62 0.91 -58.43
N THR A 722 66.70 0.19 -58.71
CA THR A 722 67.51 -0.45 -57.69
C THR A 722 68.91 0.16 -57.74
N ARG A 723 69.32 0.84 -56.66
CA ARG A 723 70.68 1.38 -56.51
C ARG A 723 71.38 0.64 -55.37
N VAL A 724 72.50 0.00 -55.66
CA VAL A 724 73.31 -0.73 -54.69
C VAL A 724 74.68 -0.05 -54.58
N GLY A 725 75.15 0.21 -53.34
CA GLY A 725 76.36 0.98 -53.10
C GLY A 725 77.68 0.20 -53.27
N GLU A 726 77.66 -1.11 -53.00
CA GLU A 726 78.86 -1.95 -53.03
C GLU A 726 78.71 -3.16 -53.97
N LYS A 727 77.86 -4.12 -53.61
CA LYS A 727 77.73 -5.40 -54.34
C LYS A 727 76.29 -5.84 -54.43
N ILE A 728 75.83 -6.15 -55.63
CA ILE A 728 74.63 -6.95 -55.88
C ILE A 728 75.06 -8.38 -56.21
N THR A 729 74.38 -9.39 -55.67
CA THR A 729 74.63 -10.81 -55.99
C THR A 729 73.28 -11.48 -56.21
N VAL A 730 73.11 -12.08 -57.39
CA VAL A 730 71.90 -12.81 -57.76
C VAL A 730 72.33 -14.24 -58.09
N ASN A 731 71.95 -15.19 -57.24
CA ASN A 731 72.23 -16.61 -57.45
C ASN A 731 70.93 -17.31 -57.84
N VAL A 732 70.90 -17.95 -59.01
CA VAL A 732 69.71 -18.63 -59.53
C VAL A 732 70.04 -20.07 -59.87
N GLY A 733 69.26 -21.02 -59.33
CA GLY A 733 69.60 -22.45 -59.40
C GLY A 733 69.20 -23.18 -60.69
N LYS A 734 68.37 -22.58 -61.56
CA LYS A 734 67.92 -23.24 -62.81
C LYS A 734 68.02 -22.31 -64.02
N LEU A 735 67.21 -21.25 -64.05
CA LEU A 735 67.13 -20.33 -65.18
C LEU A 735 67.06 -18.90 -64.65
N TYR A 736 68.05 -18.09 -64.99
CA TYR A 736 67.95 -16.64 -64.87
C TYR A 736 67.60 -16.07 -66.25
N ASN A 737 66.36 -15.61 -66.40
CA ASN A 737 65.86 -15.08 -67.67
C ASN A 737 65.70 -13.56 -67.56
N LEU A 738 66.45 -12.80 -68.37
CA LEU A 738 66.29 -11.37 -68.56
C LEU A 738 65.70 -11.14 -69.95
N VAL A 739 64.45 -10.68 -70.02
CA VAL A 739 63.78 -10.38 -71.28
C VAL A 739 63.52 -8.88 -71.33
N SER A 740 63.97 -8.24 -72.41
CA SER A 740 63.66 -6.84 -72.72
C SER A 740 63.08 -6.81 -74.13
N GLU A 741 61.93 -6.15 -74.31
CA GLU A 741 61.22 -6.15 -75.59
C GLU A 741 61.88 -5.24 -76.63
N GLU A 742 62.37 -4.07 -76.22
CA GLU A 742 62.96 -3.09 -77.14
C GLU A 742 64.49 -3.05 -77.07
N LYS A 743 65.05 -2.77 -75.88
CA LYS A 743 66.48 -2.54 -75.71
C LYS A 743 66.94 -3.01 -74.34
N TYR A 744 67.83 -4.00 -74.34
CA TYR A 744 68.67 -4.26 -73.19
C TYR A 744 69.94 -3.39 -73.27
N HIS A 745 70.16 -2.55 -72.27
CA HIS A 745 71.32 -1.65 -72.19
C HIS A 745 72.08 -1.91 -70.89
N GLY A 746 73.37 -2.20 -71.01
CA GLY A 746 74.23 -2.45 -69.88
C GLY A 746 75.56 -1.75 -70.06
N GLU A 747 75.99 -1.00 -69.04
CA GLU A 747 77.27 -0.28 -69.03
C GLU A 747 78.10 -0.76 -67.85
N ALA A 748 79.33 -1.18 -68.13
CA ALA A 748 80.33 -1.43 -67.08
C ALA A 748 81.73 -1.19 -67.64
N LYS A 749 82.71 -0.96 -66.77
CA LYS A 749 84.13 -0.84 -67.17
C LYS A 749 84.69 -2.15 -67.73
N VAL A 750 84.21 -3.29 -67.24
CA VAL A 750 84.53 -4.64 -67.74
C VAL A 750 83.25 -5.47 -67.67
N TRP A 751 82.93 -6.16 -68.75
CA TRP A 751 81.88 -7.18 -68.79
C TRP A 751 82.54 -8.55 -68.86
N GLU A 752 82.47 -9.32 -67.77
CA GLU A 752 82.93 -10.70 -67.74
C GLU A 752 81.72 -11.64 -67.76
N ILE A 753 81.64 -12.49 -68.78
CA ILE A 753 80.62 -13.52 -68.91
C ILE A 753 81.36 -14.86 -68.91
N PHE A 754 81.03 -15.71 -67.95
CA PHE A 754 81.54 -17.07 -67.86
C PHE A 754 80.40 -18.04 -68.19
N GLY A 755 80.64 -18.93 -69.16
CA GLY A 755 79.75 -20.03 -69.48
C GLY A 755 80.57 -21.31 -69.60
N ASP A 756 80.17 -22.37 -68.91
CA ASP A 756 80.92 -23.63 -68.88
C ASP A 756 80.84 -24.38 -70.21
N ASP A 757 79.65 -24.43 -70.82
CA ASP A 757 79.41 -25.16 -72.07
C ASP A 757 79.42 -24.25 -73.31
N GLU A 758 78.59 -23.20 -73.29
CA GLU A 758 78.41 -22.29 -74.41
C GLU A 758 77.97 -20.89 -73.97
N ILE A 759 78.60 -19.85 -74.52
CA ILE A 759 78.06 -18.50 -74.57
C ILE A 759 77.58 -18.25 -76.00
N ARG A 760 76.27 -18.02 -76.18
CA ARG A 760 75.68 -17.77 -77.49
C ARG A 760 75.00 -16.40 -77.54
N LEU A 761 75.40 -15.61 -78.54
CA LEU A 761 74.72 -14.37 -78.92
C LEU A 761 73.99 -14.63 -80.24
N SER A 762 72.66 -14.71 -80.19
CA SER A 762 71.84 -15.07 -81.34
C SER A 762 70.98 -13.90 -81.81
N THR A 763 70.82 -13.80 -83.12
CA THR A 763 69.84 -12.95 -83.79
C THR A 763 69.16 -13.76 -84.90
N PRO A 764 68.03 -13.30 -85.48
CA PRO A 764 67.40 -14.01 -86.59
C PRO A 764 68.32 -14.20 -87.82
N GLY A 765 69.33 -13.33 -88.01
CA GLY A 765 70.27 -13.37 -89.13
C GLY A 765 71.54 -14.19 -88.92
N GLY A 766 71.73 -14.76 -87.71
CA GLY A 766 72.93 -15.52 -87.35
C GLY A 766 73.24 -15.51 -85.86
N TYR A 767 74.27 -16.27 -85.44
CA TYR A 767 74.75 -16.31 -84.07
C TYR A 767 76.27 -16.34 -83.96
N ILE A 768 76.76 -15.86 -82.83
CA ILE A 768 78.12 -16.03 -82.33
C ILE A 768 78.06 -17.04 -81.20
N SER A 769 78.85 -18.10 -81.28
CA SER A 769 78.94 -19.13 -80.24
C SER A 769 80.38 -19.26 -79.78
N LEU A 770 80.59 -19.12 -78.48
CA LEU A 770 81.85 -19.35 -77.81
C LEU A 770 81.69 -20.62 -77.00
N THR A 771 82.50 -21.63 -77.31
CA THR A 771 82.53 -22.90 -76.58
C THR A 771 83.97 -23.19 -76.16
N LYS A 772 84.17 -24.21 -75.31
CA LYS A 772 85.52 -24.71 -74.97
C LYS A 772 86.35 -25.12 -76.20
N SER A 773 85.71 -25.39 -77.34
CA SER A 773 86.36 -25.80 -78.59
C SER A 773 86.75 -24.64 -79.51
N GLY A 774 86.32 -23.40 -79.19
CA GLY A 774 86.64 -22.20 -79.97
C GLY A 774 85.41 -21.31 -80.24
N ILE A 775 85.64 -20.24 -81.02
CA ILE A 775 84.63 -19.26 -81.43
C ILE A 775 84.10 -19.63 -82.81
N LYS A 776 82.78 -19.79 -82.94
CA LYS A 776 82.07 -19.98 -84.21
C LYS A 776 81.24 -18.75 -84.53
N LEU A 777 81.41 -18.23 -85.73
CA LEU A 777 80.59 -17.17 -86.31
C LEU A 777 79.73 -17.79 -87.41
N PHE A 778 78.41 -17.77 -87.24
CA PHE A 778 77.47 -18.26 -88.23
C PHE A 778 76.51 -17.14 -88.58
N ALA A 779 76.63 -16.55 -89.76
CA ALA A 779 75.72 -15.50 -90.23
C ALA A 779 75.53 -15.58 -91.74
N LEU A 780 74.41 -15.06 -92.24
CA LEU A 780 74.09 -14.99 -93.67
C LEU A 780 75.10 -14.13 -94.45
N LYS A 781 75.69 -13.13 -93.79
CA LYS A 781 76.77 -12.28 -94.27
C LYS A 781 77.64 -11.88 -93.08
N ILE A 782 78.96 -11.97 -93.21
CA ILE A 782 79.92 -11.55 -92.19
C ILE A 782 80.81 -10.49 -92.82
N ASP A 783 80.58 -9.23 -92.45
CA ASP A 783 81.47 -8.12 -92.79
C ASP A 783 82.38 -7.86 -91.57
N ILE A 784 83.70 -8.01 -91.74
CA ILE A 784 84.69 -7.70 -90.70
C ILE A 784 85.44 -6.45 -91.15
N GLU A 785 85.10 -5.31 -90.54
CA GLU A 785 85.71 -4.01 -90.85
C GLU A 785 86.67 -3.62 -89.72
N GLY A 786 87.92 -3.31 -90.07
CA GLY A 786 88.92 -2.87 -89.11
C GLY A 786 90.18 -2.32 -89.79
N ASN A 787 90.79 -1.29 -89.21
CA ASN A 787 91.93 -0.58 -89.83
C ASN A 787 93.16 -1.48 -90.04
N GLN A 788 93.31 -2.56 -89.25
CA GLN A 788 94.23 -3.67 -89.48
C GLN A 788 93.68 -4.95 -88.86
N ILE A 789 93.54 -6.01 -89.65
CA ILE A 789 93.19 -7.35 -89.17
C ILE A 789 94.46 -8.20 -89.17
N ASN A 790 94.95 -8.56 -87.98
CA ASN A 790 96.25 -9.20 -87.78
C ASN A 790 96.10 -10.70 -87.45
N PHE A 791 96.38 -11.56 -88.43
CA PHE A 791 96.28 -13.02 -88.30
C PHE A 791 97.58 -13.72 -87.81
N LYS A 792 98.49 -13.02 -87.12
CA LYS A 792 99.86 -13.51 -86.82
C LYS A 792 100.01 -14.57 -85.70
N LYS A 793 98.95 -15.02 -85.03
CA LYS A 793 99.02 -16.07 -84.01
C LYS A 793 97.92 -17.11 -84.21
N GLY A 794 98.19 -18.12 -85.05
CA GLY A 794 97.42 -19.36 -85.08
C GLY A 794 97.77 -20.22 -83.87
N GLY A 795 96.76 -20.63 -83.11
CA GLY A 795 96.88 -21.70 -82.12
C GLY A 795 97.18 -23.05 -82.77
N PRO A 796 97.68 -24.04 -82.01
CA PRO A 796 98.43 -25.18 -82.53
C PRO A 796 97.52 -26.16 -83.28
N GLY A 797 97.64 -26.18 -84.60
CA GLY A 797 97.02 -27.16 -85.47
C GLY A 797 97.61 -27.04 -86.87
N GLU A 798 98.29 -28.09 -87.33
CA GLU A 798 99.02 -28.12 -88.59
C GLU A 798 98.11 -27.91 -89.81
N SER A 799 98.18 -26.73 -90.45
CA SER A 799 98.01 -26.52 -91.91
C SER A 799 97.97 -25.02 -92.28
N GLY A 800 98.99 -24.27 -91.89
CA GLY A 800 99.27 -22.92 -92.40
C GLY A 800 99.74 -22.87 -93.87
N SER A 801 99.52 -23.93 -94.66
CA SER A 801 99.94 -24.09 -96.06
C SER A 801 98.78 -23.99 -97.08
N CYS A 802 97.53 -23.95 -96.64
CA CYS A 802 96.37 -23.85 -97.53
C CYS A 802 96.13 -22.41 -98.06
N LEU A 803 96.28 -21.39 -97.20
CA LEU A 803 95.90 -20.00 -97.54
C LEU A 803 97.00 -19.18 -98.24
N LYS A 804 98.28 -19.57 -98.13
CA LYS A 804 99.37 -18.98 -98.95
C LYS A 804 99.37 -19.46 -100.40
N SER A 805 98.68 -20.58 -100.68
CA SER A 805 98.61 -21.20 -102.01
C SER A 805 97.48 -20.62 -102.86
N MET A 806 96.46 -20.03 -102.23
CA MET A 806 95.34 -19.40 -102.92
C MET A 806 95.60 -17.94 -103.34
N SER A 807 96.65 -17.28 -102.83
CA SER A 807 97.00 -15.90 -103.22
C SER A 807 97.94 -15.79 -104.43
N LYS A 808 98.30 -16.91 -105.08
CA LYS A 808 99.21 -16.94 -106.26
C LYS A 808 98.52 -17.24 -107.59
N ASN A 809 97.23 -17.57 -107.60
CA ASN A 809 96.46 -17.77 -108.82
C ASN A 809 95.46 -16.63 -109.02
N SER A 810 95.75 -15.77 -109.99
CA SER A 810 94.94 -14.63 -110.42
C SER A 810 93.57 -15.04 -110.98
N THR A 811 92.61 -15.34 -110.11
CA THR A 811 91.18 -15.37 -110.44
C THR A 811 90.44 -14.33 -109.61
N PRO A 812 89.76 -13.35 -110.23
CA PRO A 812 89.10 -12.26 -109.51
C PRO A 812 87.71 -12.68 -109.03
N PHE A 813 87.43 -12.46 -107.75
CA PHE A 813 86.08 -12.09 -107.27
C PHE A 813 86.28 -10.87 -106.35
N VAL A 814 85.93 -9.67 -106.84
CA VAL A 814 84.69 -8.91 -106.51
C VAL A 814 84.67 -8.44 -105.05
N ARG A 815 84.37 -7.19 -104.70
CA ARG A 815 84.36 -5.83 -105.29
C ARG A 815 84.51 -4.93 -104.04
N ILE A 816 85.30 -3.86 -104.14
CA ILE A 816 85.69 -2.97 -103.00
C ILE A 816 84.46 -2.47 -102.24
#